data_AF-A0A957PTY5-F1
#
_entry.id   AF-A0A957PTY5-F1
#
_cell.length_a   1.000
_cell.length_b   1.000
_cell.length_c   1.000
_cell.angle_alpha   90.00
_cell.angle_beta   90.00
_cell.angle_gamma   90.00
#
_symmetry.space_group_name_H-M   'P 1'
#
loop_
_entity.id
_entity.type
_entity.pdbx_description
1 polymer ?
#
loop_
_entity_poly.entity_id
_entity_poly.type
_entity_poly.pdbx_seq_one_letter_code
_entity_poly.pdbx_strand_id
1 'polypeptide(L)'
;MPQQFAEKYQLALEEAMKDKPQGGLAGFEQEWNLLDADLRPLLTVGAGPSQHSFVDYLRAESIPAWQSQFSQLEVFHWMVEWATRPYYTPRGAIYEARLMEASLMNALHHAGLNFGERLHYWHGNLLFLTDIGHQSIPGNWSLAKRRYLEKCVDLYGDTLATTGIHTNISLPDPLFAWDFMHLSPSERGDKHLDDYKSEFYITATRLLRAFASLFIATSASTPMQAQVKDGRAAVILTDFDSIRNLTFPNPREVDLPDLYRSYNDYLQISYDLVRRGVRFGNNNWTPVRARSFSEPVERIISTTSEQLESLYARGLFAAGQSTPPEEMARQVERQNLMARINLPMGRVEIRVDEGAHSLELDVANLTFRYLLMLKVYADPKFARGFRYDSEDIVRARTNEELAAKHGLRAEIENPLTGKPIQVREFLKWSLNEIKPLAEALNMWNDLHPLVEMSEGGRNTAEKIRARFKMEIGESNEVPMELLKEFLYEHEARVKADVEQVCADYTSLGSDASKISEYIQRSREAARQMPNAPIQFRTRTQAAIELSYPNKTAEILDLAQQLIRIPSVTACPDERLDEVHRAGSLIDDYLKNAGLDVKFFDGKYTAVYATFPGKKNGGGDILLTGHFDVVEPEPDDSQFTPRIEGDYLYGRGAADMKTVVATYLVWMKDIMRVANKDKYPNISLLLVGNEENGEAEAWGTPHVIKELGLNPALFIAGERTGEKGNELFGEICIENRGVMRFDVIAHGAKGHSGVAGTGDLSDKLIAARIALNELFAKHLTLKAADGWQSQAKFPFISVGTPGVYNVTAAEGVLGVEIRPIPQDDVLGLRSAVESYCAENGLEVKFTVMENGVACDPNNPALKALIEAVKNAGDPEPRIGRKLPGTSARFAPGGQAVVWGQSGVGPHAKNEAHFIPSIEPYYKSLNELAKLWK
;
A
#
# COMPACT_ATOMS: atom_id res chain seq x y z
N MET A 1 23.08 -9.95 30.99
CA MET A 1 21.72 -9.68 31.49
C MET A 1 20.80 -9.49 30.28
N PRO A 2 20.12 -10.55 29.79
CA PRO A 2 19.26 -10.47 28.60
C PRO A 2 18.22 -9.35 28.67
N GLN A 3 17.59 -9.14 29.84
CA GLN A 3 16.61 -8.07 30.07
C GLN A 3 17.17 -6.66 29.81
N GLN A 4 18.36 -6.35 30.33
CA GLN A 4 18.96 -5.02 30.18
C GLN A 4 19.32 -4.71 28.72
N PHE A 5 19.80 -5.73 28.00
CA PHE A 5 20.06 -5.59 26.57
C PHE A 5 18.75 -5.43 25.77
N ALA A 6 17.72 -6.22 26.09
CA ALA A 6 16.42 -6.14 25.45
C ALA A 6 15.77 -4.77 25.63
N GLU A 7 15.82 -4.20 26.83
CA GLU A 7 15.34 -2.85 27.13
C GLU A 7 16.08 -1.79 26.30
N LYS A 8 17.42 -1.85 26.27
CA LYS A 8 18.24 -0.96 25.45
C LYS A 8 17.91 -1.09 23.96
N TYR A 9 17.72 -2.32 23.46
CA TYR A 9 17.35 -2.58 22.08
C TYR A 9 15.95 -2.03 21.76
N GLN A 10 14.96 -2.20 22.64
CA GLN A 10 13.61 -1.68 22.46
C GLN A 10 13.60 -0.15 22.39
N LEU A 11 14.35 0.53 23.26
CA LEU A 11 14.51 1.99 23.20
C LEU A 11 15.17 2.45 21.88
N ALA A 12 16.21 1.73 21.42
CA ALA A 12 16.85 2.03 20.14
C ALA A 12 15.92 1.78 18.94
N LEU A 13 15.05 0.76 19.03
CA LEU A 13 14.04 0.44 18.03
C LEU A 13 12.96 1.52 17.97
N GLU A 14 12.44 1.96 19.11
CA GLU A 14 11.47 3.05 19.21
C GLU A 14 12.01 4.35 18.60
N GLU A 15 13.27 4.69 18.89
CA GLU A 15 13.89 5.87 18.32
C GLU A 15 14.09 5.74 16.80
N ALA A 16 14.51 4.56 16.34
CA ALA A 16 14.65 4.30 14.90
C ALA A 16 13.30 4.39 14.17
N MET A 17 12.20 3.94 14.79
CA MET A 17 10.84 4.06 14.24
C MET A 17 10.36 5.51 14.17
N LYS A 18 10.72 6.35 15.15
CA LYS A 18 10.39 7.78 15.15
C LYS A 18 11.16 8.54 14.07
N ASP A 19 12.45 8.25 13.91
CA ASP A 19 13.32 8.91 12.92
C ASP A 19 12.95 8.49 11.49
N LYS A 20 12.68 7.20 11.25
CA LYS A 20 12.35 6.66 9.92
C LYS A 20 11.12 5.76 9.96
N PRO A 21 9.89 6.30 10.05
CA PRO A 21 8.66 5.48 10.13
C PRO A 21 8.48 4.49 8.96
N GLN A 22 8.94 4.86 7.76
CA GLN A 22 8.89 4.03 6.56
C GLN A 22 10.12 3.11 6.38
N GLY A 23 11.08 3.16 7.31
CA GLY A 23 12.25 2.29 7.35
C GLY A 23 11.93 0.89 7.88
N GLY A 24 13.00 0.15 8.21
CA GLY A 24 12.90 -1.17 8.82
C GLY A 24 14.25 -1.87 8.93
N LEU A 25 14.23 -3.06 9.53
CA LEU A 25 15.39 -3.87 9.90
C LEU A 25 15.40 -5.25 9.25
N ALA A 26 14.24 -5.71 8.81
CA ALA A 26 14.05 -6.98 8.13
C ALA A 26 13.44 -6.74 6.75
N GLY A 27 13.89 -7.51 5.76
CA GLY A 27 13.33 -7.55 4.42
C GLY A 27 13.46 -8.94 3.81
N PHE A 28 12.62 -9.22 2.82
CA PHE A 28 12.52 -10.52 2.18
C PHE A 28 12.50 -10.32 0.66
N GLU A 29 13.42 -10.96 -0.04
CA GLU A 29 13.47 -11.01 -1.51
C GLU A 29 13.04 -12.41 -1.94
N GLN A 30 12.04 -12.51 -2.83
CA GLN A 30 11.43 -13.75 -3.28
C GLN A 30 11.64 -13.92 -4.78
N GLU A 31 12.29 -14.99 -5.19
CA GLU A 31 12.45 -15.34 -6.59
C GLU A 31 11.51 -16.49 -7.00
N TRP A 32 10.91 -16.39 -8.18
CA TRP A 32 10.04 -17.42 -8.73
C TRP A 32 10.28 -17.67 -10.22
N ASN A 33 10.15 -18.95 -10.62
CA ASN A 33 10.11 -19.35 -12.01
C ASN A 33 8.65 -19.31 -12.48
N LEU A 34 8.37 -18.60 -13.56
CA LEU A 34 7.03 -18.52 -14.16
C LEU A 34 6.86 -19.62 -15.20
N LEU A 35 5.77 -20.38 -15.09
CA LEU A 35 5.55 -21.61 -15.84
C LEU A 35 4.21 -21.63 -16.58
N ASP A 36 4.17 -22.32 -17.72
CA ASP A 36 2.97 -22.60 -18.51
C ASP A 36 2.09 -23.71 -17.89
N ALA A 37 1.00 -24.08 -18.56
CA ALA A 37 0.09 -25.14 -18.11
C ALA A 37 0.72 -26.55 -18.10
N ASP A 38 1.86 -26.75 -18.78
CA ASP A 38 2.67 -27.97 -18.79
C ASP A 38 3.87 -27.87 -17.82
N LEU A 39 3.91 -26.84 -16.97
CA LEU A 39 4.98 -26.54 -16.02
C LEU A 39 6.36 -26.32 -16.67
N ARG A 40 6.39 -25.80 -17.89
CA ARG A 40 7.61 -25.38 -18.60
C ARG A 40 7.82 -23.87 -18.44
N PRO A 41 9.07 -23.38 -18.44
CA PRO A 41 9.36 -21.96 -18.24
C PRO A 41 8.80 -21.06 -19.35
N LEU A 42 8.15 -19.96 -18.95
CA LEU A 42 7.58 -18.95 -19.85
C LEU A 42 8.68 -18.02 -20.39
N LEU A 43 9.02 -18.19 -21.66
CA LEU A 43 10.15 -17.47 -22.26
C LEU A 43 9.78 -16.04 -22.71
N THR A 44 9.18 -15.90 -23.89
CA THR A 44 8.98 -14.59 -24.53
C THR A 44 7.56 -14.44 -25.05
N VAL A 45 7.10 -13.19 -25.11
CA VAL A 45 5.81 -12.79 -25.72
C VAL A 45 6.08 -11.93 -26.94
N GLY A 46 5.25 -12.06 -27.98
CA GLY A 46 5.37 -11.32 -29.23
C GLY A 46 6.37 -11.95 -30.22
N ALA A 47 6.57 -11.28 -31.36
CA ALA A 47 7.47 -11.72 -32.42
C ALA A 47 8.19 -10.55 -33.09
N GLY A 48 9.41 -10.79 -33.59
CA GLY A 48 10.19 -9.76 -34.27
C GLY A 48 10.54 -8.60 -33.32
N PRO A 49 10.41 -7.32 -33.74
CA PRO A 49 10.79 -6.16 -32.92
C PRO A 49 10.00 -5.99 -31.63
N SER A 50 8.81 -6.60 -31.51
CA SER A 50 7.98 -6.52 -30.29
C SER A 50 8.24 -7.66 -29.31
N GLN A 51 9.19 -8.56 -29.60
CA GLN A 51 9.51 -9.70 -28.73
C GLN A 51 10.20 -9.22 -27.44
N HIS A 52 9.67 -9.62 -26.29
CA HIS A 52 10.24 -9.31 -24.97
C HIS A 52 10.00 -10.47 -24.00
N SER A 53 10.61 -10.43 -22.82
CA SER A 53 10.45 -11.49 -21.82
C SER A 53 9.01 -11.57 -21.32
N PHE A 54 8.56 -12.76 -20.94
CA PHE A 54 7.24 -12.92 -20.32
C PHE A 54 7.12 -12.11 -19.02
N VAL A 55 8.20 -12.01 -18.23
CA VAL A 55 8.22 -11.22 -17.00
C VAL A 55 8.00 -9.72 -17.29
N ASP A 56 8.58 -9.19 -18.36
CA ASP A 56 8.33 -7.79 -18.76
C ASP A 56 6.87 -7.57 -19.16
N TYR A 57 6.27 -8.52 -19.91
CA TYR A 57 4.84 -8.50 -20.22
C TYR A 57 3.99 -8.53 -18.94
N LEU A 58 4.29 -9.46 -18.02
CA LEU A 58 3.55 -9.60 -16.77
C LEU A 58 3.60 -8.31 -15.94
N ARG A 59 4.78 -7.68 -15.84
CA ARG A 59 4.99 -6.41 -15.12
C ARG A 59 4.29 -5.22 -15.75
N ALA A 60 4.19 -5.19 -17.08
CA ALA A 60 3.54 -4.10 -17.80
C ALA A 60 2.00 -4.23 -17.85
N GLU A 61 1.49 -5.45 -18.05
CA GLU A 61 0.11 -5.67 -18.46
C GLU A 61 -0.77 -6.36 -17.39
N SER A 62 -0.16 -6.98 -16.37
CA SER A 62 -0.91 -7.82 -15.41
C SER A 62 -0.63 -7.53 -13.94
N ILE A 63 0.56 -7.01 -13.62
CA ILE A 63 0.88 -6.52 -12.28
C ILE A 63 0.37 -5.07 -12.17
N PRO A 64 -0.43 -4.72 -11.14
CA PRO A 64 -0.84 -3.35 -10.89
C PRO A 64 0.35 -2.39 -10.85
N ALA A 65 0.21 -1.20 -11.45
CA ALA A 65 1.31 -0.24 -11.61
C ALA A 65 2.01 0.10 -10.28
N TRP A 66 1.25 0.22 -9.18
CA TRP A 66 1.82 0.51 -7.86
C TRP A 66 2.67 -0.64 -7.28
N GLN A 67 2.47 -1.89 -7.74
CA GLN A 67 3.26 -3.06 -7.32
C GLN A 67 4.50 -3.28 -8.17
N SER A 68 4.53 -2.75 -9.39
CA SER A 68 5.62 -2.95 -10.35
C SER A 68 6.99 -2.55 -9.77
N GLN A 69 7.02 -1.53 -8.90
CA GLN A 69 8.21 -1.05 -8.20
C GLN A 69 8.84 -2.06 -7.23
N PHE A 70 8.08 -3.06 -6.78
CA PHE A 70 8.57 -4.11 -5.89
C PHE A 70 9.07 -5.34 -6.65
N SER A 71 8.94 -5.35 -7.98
CA SER A 71 9.24 -6.50 -8.83
C SER A 71 10.28 -6.16 -9.88
N GLN A 72 11.15 -7.11 -10.20
CA GLN A 72 12.09 -6.98 -11.31
C GLN A 72 12.30 -8.31 -12.05
N LEU A 73 12.73 -8.18 -13.29
CA LEU A 73 13.25 -9.29 -14.08
C LEU A 73 14.56 -9.79 -13.46
N GLU A 74 14.70 -11.10 -13.34
CA GLU A 74 15.91 -11.75 -12.82
C GLU A 74 16.78 -12.29 -13.98
N VAL A 75 17.61 -13.29 -13.75
CA VAL A 75 18.63 -13.78 -14.70
C VAL A 75 18.03 -14.16 -16.07
N PHE A 76 16.95 -14.93 -16.07
CA PHE A 76 16.35 -15.49 -17.29
C PHE A 76 14.94 -14.97 -17.56
N HIS A 77 14.50 -15.14 -18.80
CA HIS A 77 13.20 -14.73 -19.33
C HIS A 77 11.96 -15.07 -18.48
N TRP A 78 12.02 -16.15 -17.68
CA TRP A 78 10.93 -16.65 -16.85
C TRP A 78 11.12 -16.38 -15.35
N MET A 79 12.24 -15.78 -14.93
CA MET A 79 12.55 -15.58 -13.52
C MET A 79 12.19 -14.16 -13.10
N VAL A 80 11.39 -14.05 -12.03
CA VAL A 80 11.00 -12.77 -11.44
C VAL A 80 11.44 -12.73 -9.98
N GLU A 81 11.95 -11.58 -9.55
CA GLU A 81 12.28 -11.30 -8.15
C GLU A 81 11.32 -10.22 -7.62
N TRP A 82 10.83 -10.40 -6.40
CA TRP A 82 10.08 -9.38 -5.66
C TRP A 82 10.74 -9.10 -4.31
N ALA A 83 10.85 -7.83 -3.95
CA ALA A 83 11.43 -7.40 -2.68
C ALA A 83 10.40 -6.67 -1.81
N THR A 84 10.25 -7.11 -0.56
CA THR A 84 9.42 -6.40 0.41
C THR A 84 10.01 -5.03 0.72
N ARG A 85 9.15 -4.10 1.13
CA ARG A 85 9.58 -2.94 1.91
C ARG A 85 10.33 -3.40 3.17
N PRO A 86 11.18 -2.55 3.75
CA PRO A 86 11.80 -2.86 5.02
C PRO A 86 10.76 -2.76 6.15
N TYR A 87 10.80 -3.70 7.09
CA TYR A 87 9.94 -3.77 8.28
C TYR A 87 10.76 -3.81 9.56
N TYR A 88 10.30 -3.16 10.62
CA TYR A 88 10.96 -3.21 11.93
C TYR A 88 10.71 -4.55 12.63
N THR A 89 9.67 -5.26 12.22
CA THR A 89 9.33 -6.59 12.72
C THR A 89 9.57 -7.67 11.64
N PRO A 90 10.14 -8.84 11.99
CA PRO A 90 10.17 -10.00 11.09
C PRO A 90 8.80 -10.34 10.51
N ARG A 91 7.77 -10.30 11.35
CA ARG A 91 6.38 -10.59 10.98
C ARG A 91 5.86 -9.66 9.88
N GLY A 92 6.16 -8.36 9.94
CA GLY A 92 5.78 -7.41 8.89
C GLY A 92 6.37 -7.76 7.52
N ALA A 93 7.67 -8.13 7.48
CA ALA A 93 8.31 -8.55 6.23
C ALA A 93 7.67 -9.82 5.65
N ILE A 94 7.40 -10.83 6.49
CA ILE A 94 6.76 -12.07 6.02
C ILE A 94 5.29 -11.86 5.59
N TYR A 95 4.55 -11.00 6.30
CA TYR A 95 3.16 -10.68 5.93
C TYR A 95 3.10 -10.03 4.55
N GLU A 96 3.96 -9.03 4.29
CA GLU A 96 4.02 -8.44 2.96
C GLU A 96 4.51 -9.43 1.90
N ALA A 97 5.50 -10.27 2.22
CA ALA A 97 5.98 -11.31 1.30
C ALA A 97 4.84 -12.25 0.86
N ARG A 98 3.97 -12.67 1.78
CA ARG A 98 2.81 -13.52 1.48
C ARG A 98 1.75 -12.80 0.66
N LEU A 99 1.53 -11.49 0.92
CA LEU A 99 0.65 -10.65 0.11
C LEU A 99 1.20 -10.44 -1.32
N MET A 100 2.52 -10.35 -1.48
CA MET A 100 3.18 -10.27 -2.79
C MET A 100 3.03 -11.57 -3.59
N GLU A 101 3.20 -12.72 -2.96
CA GLU A 101 2.96 -14.01 -3.61
C GLU A 101 1.51 -14.16 -4.08
N ALA A 102 0.54 -13.74 -3.26
CA ALA A 102 -0.86 -13.69 -3.65
C ALA A 102 -1.12 -12.73 -4.83
N SER A 103 -0.41 -11.60 -4.87
CA SER A 103 -0.47 -10.65 -5.98
C SER A 103 0.08 -11.26 -7.27
N LEU A 104 1.18 -12.02 -7.18
CA LEU A 104 1.73 -12.77 -8.30
C LEU A 104 0.73 -13.82 -8.83
N MET A 105 0.05 -14.56 -7.94
CA MET A 105 -0.99 -15.52 -8.34
C MET A 105 -2.13 -14.83 -9.11
N ASN A 106 -2.61 -13.69 -8.62
CA ASN A 106 -3.64 -12.92 -9.32
C ASN A 106 -3.15 -12.37 -10.66
N ALA A 107 -1.90 -11.91 -10.74
CA ALA A 107 -1.31 -11.42 -12.00
C ALA A 107 -1.14 -12.55 -13.03
N LEU A 108 -0.69 -13.74 -12.60
CA LEU A 108 -0.59 -14.91 -13.47
C LEU A 108 -1.96 -15.41 -13.94
N HIS A 109 -2.96 -15.34 -13.07
CA HIS A 109 -4.35 -15.62 -13.45
C HIS A 109 -4.82 -14.65 -14.55
N HIS A 110 -4.62 -13.35 -14.35
CA HIS A 110 -4.97 -12.32 -15.33
C HIS A 110 -4.26 -12.53 -16.67
N ALA A 111 -2.94 -12.75 -16.66
CA ALA A 111 -2.19 -13.06 -17.86
C ALA A 111 -2.70 -14.34 -18.54
N GLY A 112 -2.99 -15.39 -17.75
CA GLY A 112 -3.53 -16.64 -18.26
C GLY A 112 -4.87 -16.51 -18.97
N LEU A 113 -5.75 -15.60 -18.52
CA LEU A 113 -6.99 -15.28 -19.25
C LEU A 113 -6.72 -14.74 -20.66
N ASN A 114 -5.66 -13.95 -20.85
CA ASN A 114 -5.28 -13.41 -22.15
C ASN A 114 -4.69 -14.48 -23.08
N PHE A 115 -3.95 -15.45 -22.54
CA PHE A 115 -3.35 -16.54 -23.32
C PHE A 115 -4.25 -17.78 -23.46
N GLY A 116 -5.36 -17.85 -22.73
CA GLY A 116 -6.28 -18.99 -22.75
C GLY A 116 -5.73 -20.24 -22.05
N GLU A 117 -4.80 -20.06 -21.11
CA GLU A 117 -4.19 -21.15 -20.34
C GLU A 117 -3.99 -20.76 -18.87
N ARG A 118 -3.83 -21.75 -17.98
CA ARG A 118 -3.51 -21.49 -16.58
C ARG A 118 -2.00 -21.43 -16.42
N LEU A 119 -1.52 -20.28 -15.96
CA LEU A 119 -0.11 -20.07 -15.67
C LEU A 119 0.18 -20.34 -14.19
N HIS A 120 1.42 -20.72 -13.92
CA HIS A 120 1.88 -21.15 -12.59
C HIS A 120 3.19 -20.45 -12.24
N TYR A 121 3.57 -20.50 -10.96
CA TYR A 121 4.93 -20.20 -10.54
C TYR A 121 5.51 -21.37 -9.75
N TRP A 122 6.83 -21.40 -9.65
CA TRP A 122 7.56 -22.44 -8.93
C TRP A 122 8.80 -21.88 -8.23
N HIS A 123 9.09 -22.40 -7.04
CA HIS A 123 10.29 -22.07 -6.27
C HIS A 123 11.36 -23.15 -6.38
N GLY A 124 12.63 -22.76 -6.39
CA GLY A 124 13.76 -23.68 -6.50
C GLY A 124 14.10 -23.99 -7.96
N ASN A 125 14.55 -25.22 -8.20
CA ASN A 125 14.92 -25.70 -9.53
C ASN A 125 13.70 -25.86 -10.44
N LEU A 126 13.91 -25.71 -11.75
CA LEU A 126 12.93 -26.11 -12.75
C LEU A 126 12.56 -27.60 -12.62
N LEU A 127 11.26 -27.90 -12.74
CA LEU A 127 10.74 -29.26 -12.64
C LEU A 127 11.14 -30.13 -13.84
N PHE A 128 11.42 -29.51 -14.99
CA PHE A 128 11.82 -30.20 -16.21
C PHE A 128 13.14 -29.65 -16.74
N LEU A 129 13.94 -30.54 -17.35
CA LEU A 129 15.19 -30.17 -17.99
C LEU A 129 14.90 -29.17 -19.12
N THR A 130 15.59 -28.04 -19.05
CA THR A 130 15.45 -26.92 -19.98
C THR A 130 16.82 -26.57 -20.54
N ASP A 131 16.90 -26.31 -21.84
CA ASP A 131 18.14 -25.84 -22.46
C ASP A 131 18.41 -24.38 -22.06
N ILE A 132 19.53 -24.15 -21.39
CA ILE A 132 19.89 -22.85 -20.82
C ILE A 132 21.16 -22.36 -21.49
N GLY A 133 21.05 -21.23 -22.18
CA GLY A 133 22.17 -20.59 -22.88
C GLY A 133 22.01 -19.07 -22.92
N HIS A 134 22.83 -18.40 -23.74
CA HIS A 134 22.76 -16.93 -23.87
C HIS A 134 21.40 -16.45 -24.38
N GLN A 135 20.70 -17.27 -25.17
CA GLN A 135 19.33 -17.01 -25.64
C GLN A 135 18.29 -16.96 -24.52
N SER A 136 18.60 -17.52 -23.34
CA SER A 136 17.71 -17.50 -22.18
C SER A 136 17.77 -16.14 -21.44
N ILE A 137 18.76 -15.30 -21.77
CA ILE A 137 18.99 -13.99 -21.15
C ILE A 137 18.18 -12.92 -21.89
N PRO A 138 17.35 -12.13 -21.19
CA PRO A 138 16.59 -11.03 -21.78
C PRO A 138 17.46 -9.98 -22.49
N GLY A 139 17.05 -9.60 -23.70
CA GLY A 139 17.78 -8.64 -24.54
C GLY A 139 17.71 -7.18 -24.07
N ASN A 140 16.80 -6.85 -23.15
CA ASN A 140 16.62 -5.50 -22.57
C ASN A 140 17.62 -5.20 -21.44
N TRP A 141 18.41 -6.18 -21.00
CA TRP A 141 19.50 -5.91 -20.08
C TRP A 141 20.52 -4.96 -20.72
N SER A 142 21.08 -4.05 -19.91
CA SER A 142 22.21 -3.23 -20.34
C SER A 142 23.37 -4.13 -20.78
N LEU A 143 24.15 -3.70 -21.79
CA LEU A 143 25.21 -4.52 -22.37
C LEU A 143 26.17 -5.08 -21.29
N ALA A 144 26.51 -4.28 -20.27
CA ALA A 144 27.35 -4.70 -19.16
C ALA A 144 26.70 -5.80 -18.31
N LYS A 145 25.41 -5.66 -17.95
CA LYS A 145 24.69 -6.70 -17.18
C LYS A 145 24.50 -7.96 -18.01
N ARG A 146 24.20 -7.82 -19.31
CA ARG A 146 24.07 -8.94 -20.24
C ARG A 146 25.36 -9.74 -20.38
N ARG A 147 26.49 -9.09 -20.68
CA ARG A 147 27.81 -9.76 -20.75
C ARG A 147 28.19 -10.45 -19.45
N TYR A 148 27.85 -9.85 -18.32
CA TYR A 148 28.02 -10.46 -17.01
C TYR A 148 27.21 -11.76 -16.87
N LEU A 149 25.91 -11.73 -17.21
CA LEU A 149 25.04 -12.90 -17.15
C LEU A 149 25.48 -13.98 -18.16
N GLU A 150 25.88 -13.61 -19.38
CA GLU A 150 26.44 -14.53 -20.39
C GLU A 150 27.69 -15.24 -19.82
N LYS A 151 28.57 -14.50 -19.13
CA LYS A 151 29.73 -15.10 -18.49
C LYS A 151 29.35 -16.02 -17.32
N CYS A 152 28.32 -15.69 -16.55
CA CYS A 152 27.80 -16.58 -15.53
C CYS A 152 27.25 -17.86 -16.16
N VAL A 153 26.51 -17.77 -17.26
CA VAL A 153 25.99 -18.93 -18.01
C VAL A 153 27.15 -19.79 -18.53
N ASP A 154 28.21 -19.19 -19.07
CA ASP A 154 29.41 -19.96 -19.51
C ASP A 154 30.07 -20.74 -18.37
N LEU A 155 30.02 -20.22 -17.14
CA LEU A 155 30.69 -20.81 -15.97
C LEU A 155 29.81 -21.83 -15.25
N TYR A 156 28.51 -21.57 -15.17
CA TYR A 156 27.59 -22.26 -14.26
C TYR A 156 26.39 -22.89 -14.97
N GLY A 157 26.08 -22.49 -16.19
CA GLY A 157 25.04 -23.10 -17.02
C GLY A 157 23.67 -23.15 -16.34
N ASP A 158 23.08 -24.35 -16.31
CA ASP A 158 21.75 -24.65 -15.78
C ASP A 158 21.61 -24.44 -14.27
N THR A 159 22.71 -24.51 -13.52
CA THR A 159 22.71 -24.29 -12.07
C THR A 159 22.26 -22.89 -11.65
N LEU A 160 22.24 -21.94 -12.58
CA LEU A 160 21.71 -20.59 -12.39
C LEU A 160 20.19 -20.52 -12.45
N ALA A 161 19.51 -21.48 -13.07
CA ALA A 161 18.05 -21.50 -13.23
C ALA A 161 17.38 -22.12 -12.01
N THR A 162 17.72 -21.59 -10.85
CA THR A 162 17.08 -21.93 -9.59
C THR A 162 16.74 -20.66 -8.85
N THR A 163 15.52 -20.61 -8.33
CA THR A 163 15.06 -19.46 -7.57
C THR A 163 15.21 -19.72 -6.08
N GLY A 164 15.39 -18.65 -5.31
CA GLY A 164 15.55 -18.69 -3.88
C GLY A 164 14.87 -17.55 -3.16
N ILE A 165 15.06 -17.54 -1.85
CA ILE A 165 14.66 -16.43 -1.01
C ILE A 165 15.91 -15.83 -0.38
N HIS A 166 15.98 -14.50 -0.36
CA HIS A 166 17.01 -13.77 0.36
C HIS A 166 16.40 -13.04 1.54
N THR A 167 16.79 -13.47 2.73
CA THR A 167 16.49 -12.75 3.97
C THR A 167 17.53 -11.67 4.18
N ASN A 168 17.10 -10.42 4.37
CA ASN A 168 17.97 -9.29 4.70
C ASN A 168 17.67 -8.82 6.13
N ILE A 169 18.68 -8.82 7.01
CA ILE A 169 18.54 -8.41 8.42
C ILE A 169 19.61 -7.39 8.84
N SER A 170 19.19 -6.35 9.58
CA SER A 170 20.04 -5.32 10.16
C SER A 170 19.64 -5.00 11.61
N LEU A 171 20.39 -4.12 12.29
CA LEU A 171 20.07 -3.63 13.64
C LEU A 171 19.82 -2.11 13.63
N PRO A 172 19.10 -1.56 14.63
CA PRO A 172 18.78 -0.13 14.69
C PRO A 172 20.04 0.75 14.70
N ASP A 173 20.09 1.78 13.87
CA ASP A 173 21.18 2.77 13.88
C ASP A 173 21.41 3.43 15.26
N PRO A 174 20.37 3.80 16.03
CA PRO A 174 20.55 4.33 17.38
C PRO A 174 21.28 3.37 18.33
N LEU A 175 21.15 2.06 18.13
CA LEU A 175 21.83 1.05 18.94
C LEU A 175 23.35 1.13 18.74
N PHE A 176 23.79 1.21 17.47
CA PHE A 176 25.21 1.38 17.14
C PHE A 176 25.75 2.74 17.57
N ALA A 177 24.99 3.81 17.34
CA ALA A 177 25.40 5.16 17.72
C ALA A 177 25.62 5.25 19.24
N TRP A 178 24.71 4.67 20.03
CA TRP A 178 24.86 4.61 21.48
C TRP A 178 26.15 3.89 21.88
N ASP A 179 26.38 2.66 21.41
CA ASP A 179 27.56 1.89 21.82
C ASP A 179 28.87 2.50 21.34
N PHE A 180 28.91 3.00 20.11
CA PHE A 180 30.08 3.70 19.57
C PHE A 180 30.46 4.92 20.41
N MET A 181 29.45 5.71 20.84
CA MET A 181 29.66 6.90 21.68
C MET A 181 30.02 6.58 23.13
N HIS A 182 29.89 5.32 23.57
CA HIS A 182 30.30 4.85 24.90
C HIS A 182 31.62 4.06 24.90
N LEU A 183 32.24 3.82 23.73
CA LEU A 183 33.61 3.32 23.66
C LEU A 183 34.59 4.30 24.34
N SER A 184 35.62 3.78 25.01
CA SER A 184 36.71 4.63 25.53
C SER A 184 37.44 5.34 24.38
N PRO A 185 38.10 6.50 24.62
CA PRO A 185 38.88 7.18 23.58
C PRO A 185 39.93 6.28 22.91
N SER A 186 40.53 5.35 23.67
CA SER A 186 41.48 4.37 23.14
C SER A 186 40.84 3.29 22.25
N GLU A 187 39.60 2.88 22.55
CA GLU A 187 38.87 1.89 21.74
C GLU A 187 38.25 2.51 20.49
N ARG A 188 37.77 3.75 20.59
CA ARG A 188 37.20 4.48 19.46
C ARG A 188 38.29 4.89 18.46
N GLY A 189 39.43 5.39 18.96
CA GLY A 189 40.50 5.91 18.11
C GLY A 189 39.98 6.91 17.07
N ASP A 190 40.48 6.80 15.84
CA ASP A 190 40.05 7.60 14.69
C ASP A 190 38.94 6.93 13.85
N LYS A 191 38.30 5.87 14.35
CA LYS A 191 37.25 5.15 13.61
C LYS A 191 35.99 5.99 13.48
N HIS A 192 35.29 5.88 12.36
CA HIS A 192 33.96 6.45 12.20
C HIS A 192 32.86 5.43 12.57
N LEU A 193 31.63 5.92 12.78
CA LEU A 193 30.48 5.07 13.09
C LEU A 193 30.21 4.03 11.98
N ASP A 194 30.42 4.40 10.72
CA ASP A 194 30.26 3.49 9.57
C ASP A 194 31.30 2.36 9.56
N ASP A 195 32.53 2.62 10.02
CA ASP A 195 33.56 1.60 10.19
C ASP A 195 33.16 0.63 11.31
N TYR A 196 32.65 1.16 12.43
CA TYR A 196 32.16 0.36 13.55
C TYR A 196 30.99 -0.55 13.14
N LYS A 197 30.03 -0.02 12.38
CA LYS A 197 28.93 -0.80 11.79
C LYS A 197 29.46 -1.87 10.82
N SER A 198 30.41 -1.50 9.96
CA SER A 198 30.98 -2.43 8.98
C SER A 198 31.73 -3.58 9.64
N GLU A 199 32.53 -3.29 10.68
CA GLU A 199 33.18 -4.29 11.51
C GLU A 199 32.18 -5.28 12.15
N PHE A 200 31.04 -4.77 12.62
CA PHE A 200 29.96 -5.61 13.13
C PHE A 200 29.35 -6.48 12.03
N TYR A 201 28.92 -5.94 10.90
CA TYR A 201 28.23 -6.74 9.87
C TYR A 201 29.14 -7.79 9.22
N ILE A 202 30.44 -7.52 9.09
CA ILE A 202 31.43 -8.54 8.69
C ILE A 202 31.55 -9.63 9.76
N THR A 203 31.62 -9.24 11.04
CA THR A 203 31.64 -10.18 12.15
C THR A 203 30.38 -11.03 12.22
N ALA A 204 29.20 -10.41 12.10
CA ALA A 204 27.91 -11.07 12.11
C ALA A 204 27.80 -12.04 10.94
N THR A 205 28.26 -11.67 9.75
CA THR A 205 28.32 -12.56 8.58
C THR A 205 29.14 -13.82 8.86
N ARG A 206 30.35 -13.66 9.42
CA ARG A 206 31.17 -14.81 9.86
C ARG A 206 30.42 -15.69 10.86
N LEU A 207 29.87 -15.09 11.91
CA LEU A 207 29.32 -15.86 13.02
C LEU A 207 27.99 -16.52 12.67
N LEU A 208 27.15 -15.87 11.85
CA LEU A 208 25.93 -16.46 11.30
C LEU A 208 26.24 -17.58 10.31
N ARG A 209 27.39 -17.55 9.62
CA ARG A 209 27.82 -18.67 8.76
C ARG A 209 27.99 -19.97 9.55
N ALA A 210 28.36 -19.90 10.83
CA ALA A 210 28.40 -21.09 11.69
C ALA A 210 27.02 -21.78 11.81
N PHE A 211 25.91 -21.09 11.58
CA PHE A 211 24.55 -21.62 11.68
C PHE A 211 23.90 -21.91 10.33
N ALA A 212 24.64 -21.80 9.21
CA ALA A 212 24.09 -21.96 7.86
C ALA A 212 23.45 -23.34 7.62
N SER A 213 23.99 -24.40 8.21
CA SER A 213 23.39 -25.74 8.16
C SER A 213 21.99 -25.79 8.81
N LEU A 214 21.75 -25.00 9.86
CA LEU A 214 20.41 -24.88 10.45
C LEU A 214 19.48 -24.15 9.49
N PHE A 215 19.92 -23.00 8.93
CA PHE A 215 19.09 -22.24 7.99
C PHE A 215 18.68 -23.08 6.78
N ILE A 216 19.60 -23.86 6.23
CA ILE A 216 19.34 -24.80 5.13
C ILE A 216 18.35 -25.88 5.60
N ALA A 217 18.60 -26.54 6.73
CA ALA A 217 17.79 -27.68 7.16
C ALA A 217 16.36 -27.32 7.59
N THR A 218 16.17 -26.19 8.28
CA THR A 218 14.85 -25.73 8.74
C THR A 218 14.01 -25.15 7.61
N SER A 219 14.67 -24.64 6.58
CA SER A 219 14.02 -24.03 5.43
C SER A 219 13.94 -24.95 4.22
N ALA A 220 14.47 -26.17 4.27
CA ALA A 220 14.49 -27.06 3.11
C ALA A 220 13.07 -27.36 2.61
N SER A 221 12.83 -27.09 1.32
CA SER A 221 11.50 -27.22 0.69
C SER A 221 11.53 -27.77 -0.74
N THR A 222 12.71 -28.08 -1.30
CA THR A 222 12.87 -28.52 -2.70
C THR A 222 13.33 -29.99 -2.81
N PRO A 223 12.49 -31.00 -2.48
CA PRO A 223 12.90 -32.41 -2.52
C PRO A 223 12.85 -33.06 -3.91
N MET A 224 12.57 -32.29 -4.97
CA MET A 224 12.31 -32.81 -6.32
C MET A 224 13.39 -32.39 -7.31
N GLN A 225 13.65 -33.25 -8.29
CA GLN A 225 14.66 -33.02 -9.32
C GLN A 225 14.17 -33.48 -10.70
N ALA A 226 14.45 -32.68 -11.73
CA ALA A 226 14.26 -33.08 -13.12
C ALA A 226 15.27 -34.17 -13.53
N GLN A 227 14.81 -35.25 -14.16
CA GLN A 227 15.66 -36.31 -14.72
C GLN A 227 15.13 -36.82 -16.07
N VAL A 228 15.98 -37.54 -16.82
CA VAL A 228 15.56 -38.32 -17.99
C VAL A 228 15.46 -39.78 -17.59
N LYS A 229 14.28 -40.39 -17.77
CA LYS A 229 14.01 -41.80 -17.50
C LYS A 229 13.42 -42.44 -18.75
N ASP A 230 14.01 -43.53 -19.23
CA ASP A 230 13.58 -44.22 -20.47
C ASP A 230 13.40 -43.29 -21.69
N GLY A 231 14.26 -42.26 -21.79
CA GLY A 231 14.23 -41.28 -22.89
C GLY A 231 13.15 -40.19 -22.79
N ARG A 232 12.38 -40.14 -21.69
CA ARG A 232 11.41 -39.06 -21.41
C ARG A 232 11.82 -38.22 -20.19
N ALA A 233 11.44 -36.96 -20.18
CA ALA A 233 11.59 -36.11 -19.01
C ALA A 233 10.65 -36.58 -17.88
N ALA A 234 11.17 -36.62 -16.66
CA ALA A 234 10.44 -37.05 -15.47
C ALA A 234 10.86 -36.20 -14.26
N VAL A 235 9.91 -35.95 -13.37
CA VAL A 235 10.16 -35.32 -12.06
C VAL A 235 10.35 -36.42 -11.04
N ILE A 236 11.50 -36.43 -10.36
CA ILE A 236 11.83 -37.45 -9.37
C ILE A 236 11.80 -36.84 -7.97
N LEU A 237 11.05 -37.47 -7.08
CA LEU A 237 11.09 -37.24 -5.65
C LEU A 237 12.35 -37.88 -5.07
N THR A 238 13.27 -37.04 -4.60
CA THR A 238 14.57 -37.47 -4.11
C THR A 238 14.56 -37.71 -2.59
N ASP A 239 15.61 -38.38 -2.10
CA ASP A 239 15.87 -38.46 -0.67
C ASP A 239 16.57 -37.20 -0.11
N PHE A 240 16.91 -36.24 -0.97
CA PHE A 240 17.48 -34.96 -0.58
C PHE A 240 16.39 -33.98 -0.15
N ASP A 241 16.65 -33.19 0.89
CA ASP A 241 15.68 -32.23 1.42
C ASP A 241 15.75 -30.89 0.64
N SER A 242 16.92 -30.48 0.14
CA SER A 242 17.10 -29.22 -0.60
C SER A 242 17.96 -29.39 -1.87
N ILE A 243 17.31 -29.66 -3.00
CA ILE A 243 17.97 -29.75 -4.31
C ILE A 243 18.51 -28.39 -4.74
N ARG A 244 17.81 -27.29 -4.39
CA ARG A 244 18.27 -25.93 -4.66
C ARG A 244 19.66 -25.68 -4.12
N ASN A 245 19.89 -25.92 -2.82
CA ASN A 245 21.18 -25.63 -2.20
C ASN A 245 22.31 -26.56 -2.70
N LEU A 246 21.96 -27.74 -3.21
CA LEU A 246 22.91 -28.63 -3.88
C LEU A 246 23.22 -28.21 -5.32
N THR A 247 22.33 -27.45 -5.95
CA THR A 247 22.46 -27.03 -7.35
C THR A 247 23.05 -25.64 -7.49
N PHE A 248 22.54 -24.66 -6.72
CA PHE A 248 22.93 -23.26 -6.84
C PHE A 248 24.44 -23.10 -6.68
N PRO A 249 25.12 -22.31 -7.55
CA PRO A 249 26.57 -22.20 -7.49
C PRO A 249 27.05 -21.71 -6.13
N ASN A 250 28.11 -22.34 -5.61
CA ASN A 250 28.84 -21.91 -4.43
C ASN A 250 30.36 -22.08 -4.71
N PRO A 251 30.94 -21.21 -5.56
CA PRO A 251 32.29 -21.36 -6.06
C PRO A 251 33.31 -21.19 -4.94
N ARG A 252 34.27 -22.11 -4.85
CA ARG A 252 35.27 -22.10 -3.77
C ARG A 252 36.22 -20.92 -3.88
N GLU A 253 36.38 -20.39 -5.09
CA GLU A 253 37.29 -19.31 -5.44
C GLU A 253 36.83 -17.94 -4.92
N VAL A 254 35.54 -17.77 -4.60
CA VAL A 254 34.98 -16.51 -4.07
C VAL A 254 34.74 -16.53 -2.56
N ASP A 255 34.77 -17.72 -1.94
CA ASP A 255 34.56 -17.95 -0.52
C ASP A 255 35.86 -18.45 0.11
N LEU A 256 36.84 -17.54 0.21
CA LEU A 256 38.18 -17.86 0.70
C LEU A 256 38.25 -17.86 2.23
N PRO A 257 39.15 -18.67 2.82
CA PRO A 257 39.53 -18.52 4.22
C PRO A 257 39.89 -17.07 4.56
N ASP A 258 39.61 -16.69 5.79
CA ASP A 258 39.85 -15.36 6.38
C ASP A 258 39.00 -14.22 5.80
N LEU A 259 38.20 -14.43 4.74
CA LEU A 259 37.43 -13.37 4.08
C LEU A 259 36.55 -12.56 5.05
N TYR A 260 35.85 -13.22 5.98
CA TYR A 260 35.03 -12.54 7.00
C TYR A 260 35.66 -12.56 8.40
N ARG A 261 36.98 -12.82 8.50
CA ARG A 261 37.69 -12.85 9.79
C ARG A 261 37.74 -11.46 10.46
N SER A 262 37.95 -10.42 9.66
CA SER A 262 37.90 -9.01 10.07
C SER A 262 37.50 -8.11 8.89
N TYR A 263 37.13 -6.85 9.16
CA TYR A 263 36.80 -5.90 8.09
C TYR A 263 37.98 -5.62 7.16
N ASN A 264 39.20 -5.55 7.70
CA ASN A 264 40.42 -5.37 6.91
C ASN A 264 40.69 -6.58 6.00
N ASP A 265 40.52 -7.80 6.50
CA ASP A 265 40.67 -9.01 5.68
C ASP A 265 39.62 -9.02 4.56
N TYR A 266 38.37 -8.67 4.88
CA TYR A 266 37.29 -8.55 3.90
C TYR A 266 37.67 -7.60 2.78
N LEU A 267 38.12 -6.38 3.10
CA LEU A 267 38.53 -5.40 2.10
C LEU A 267 39.70 -5.93 1.26
N GLN A 268 40.79 -6.36 1.90
CA GLN A 268 42.01 -6.80 1.21
C GLN A 268 41.74 -7.99 0.28
N ILE A 269 41.08 -9.03 0.77
CA ILE A 269 40.78 -10.25 0.00
C ILE A 269 39.78 -9.92 -1.10
N SER A 270 38.75 -9.11 -0.83
CA SER A 270 37.80 -8.68 -1.86
C SER A 270 38.50 -7.91 -2.99
N TYR A 271 39.42 -6.99 -2.66
CA TYR A 271 40.21 -6.28 -3.66
C TYR A 271 41.08 -7.24 -4.48
N ASP A 272 41.73 -8.24 -3.86
CA ASP A 272 42.51 -9.26 -4.59
C ASP A 272 41.64 -10.06 -5.56
N LEU A 273 40.46 -10.51 -5.12
CA LEU A 273 39.52 -11.28 -5.93
C LEU A 273 39.07 -10.49 -7.18
N VAL A 274 38.70 -9.22 -7.02
CA VAL A 274 38.35 -8.34 -8.16
C VAL A 274 39.55 -8.12 -9.07
N ARG A 275 40.74 -7.93 -8.49
CA ARG A 275 41.98 -7.74 -9.24
C ARG A 275 42.38 -8.94 -10.11
N ARG A 276 42.08 -10.15 -9.64
CA ARG A 276 42.33 -11.41 -10.36
C ARG A 276 41.22 -11.77 -11.35
N GLY A 277 40.14 -10.99 -11.41
CA GLY A 277 38.98 -11.28 -12.25
C GLY A 277 38.15 -12.46 -11.77
N VAL A 278 38.24 -12.81 -10.48
CA VAL A 278 37.50 -13.93 -9.86
C VAL A 278 36.14 -13.47 -9.35
N ARG A 279 36.06 -12.21 -8.88
CA ARG A 279 34.83 -11.59 -8.37
C ARG A 279 34.47 -10.37 -9.21
N PHE A 280 33.19 -10.24 -9.56
CA PHE A 280 32.63 -9.07 -10.21
C PHE A 280 31.58 -8.43 -9.28
N GLY A 281 31.98 -7.41 -8.51
CA GLY A 281 31.05 -6.57 -7.74
C GLY A 281 30.57 -7.18 -6.41
N ASN A 282 29.30 -6.91 -6.05
CA ASN A 282 28.68 -7.33 -4.78
C ASN A 282 28.28 -8.83 -4.72
N ASN A 283 28.69 -9.63 -5.70
CA ASN A 283 28.23 -11.00 -5.84
C ASN A 283 29.14 -11.98 -5.10
N ASN A 284 28.69 -12.39 -3.91
CA ASN A 284 29.14 -13.60 -3.23
C ASN A 284 28.00 -14.63 -3.26
N TRP A 285 28.30 -15.81 -3.78
CA TRP A 285 27.38 -16.93 -4.01
C TRP A 285 27.23 -17.81 -2.76
N THR A 286 27.47 -17.22 -1.59
CA THR A 286 27.54 -17.91 -0.32
C THR A 286 26.19 -17.83 0.42
N PRO A 287 25.79 -18.88 1.16
CA PRO A 287 24.56 -18.88 1.97
C PRO A 287 24.40 -17.70 2.95
N VAL A 288 25.50 -17.09 3.42
CA VAL A 288 25.49 -15.94 4.34
C VAL A 288 26.51 -14.92 3.83
N ARG A 289 26.13 -13.64 3.75
CA ARG A 289 27.02 -12.57 3.28
C ARG A 289 26.67 -11.18 3.85
N ALA A 290 27.67 -10.31 3.94
CA ALA A 290 27.48 -8.91 4.27
C ALA A 290 27.00 -8.11 3.04
N ARG A 291 26.11 -7.14 3.26
CA ARG A 291 25.56 -6.28 2.21
C ARG A 291 25.52 -4.82 2.67
N SER A 292 25.67 -3.91 1.70
CA SER A 292 25.50 -2.47 1.88
C SER A 292 24.08 -2.04 1.53
N PHE A 293 23.57 -0.97 2.16
CA PHE A 293 22.34 -0.29 1.73
C PHE A 293 22.59 0.69 0.58
N SER A 294 23.86 1.03 0.32
CA SER A 294 24.22 1.95 -0.74
C SER A 294 24.23 1.17 -2.07
N GLU A 295 23.20 1.38 -2.89
CA GLU A 295 23.33 1.05 -4.30
C GLU A 295 24.45 1.89 -4.91
N PRO A 296 25.26 1.28 -5.80
CA PRO A 296 26.55 1.84 -6.15
C PRO A 296 26.36 3.18 -6.82
N VAL A 297 27.09 4.16 -6.30
CA VAL A 297 27.75 5.23 -7.03
C VAL A 297 27.70 5.02 -8.55
N GLU A 298 26.62 5.44 -9.21
CA GLU A 298 26.56 5.63 -10.67
C GLU A 298 27.50 6.76 -11.11
N ARG A 299 28.24 7.37 -10.18
CA ARG A 299 29.01 8.60 -10.38
C ARG A 299 30.52 8.45 -10.46
N ILE A 300 31.12 7.27 -10.25
CA ILE A 300 32.60 7.20 -10.19
C ILE A 300 33.27 7.00 -11.55
N ILE A 301 32.64 6.35 -12.53
CA ILE A 301 33.05 6.47 -13.94
C ILE A 301 31.79 6.36 -14.81
N SER A 302 31.20 7.51 -15.15
CA SER A 302 30.04 7.60 -16.06
C SER A 302 30.38 7.24 -17.51
N THR A 303 31.67 7.04 -17.81
CA THR A 303 32.16 6.64 -19.13
C THR A 303 31.97 5.14 -19.34
N THR A 304 31.00 4.75 -20.19
CA THR A 304 30.82 3.35 -20.59
C THR A 304 31.91 2.90 -21.56
N SER A 305 32.13 1.58 -21.68
CA SER A 305 33.02 1.01 -22.70
C SER A 305 32.60 1.47 -24.12
N GLU A 306 31.30 1.61 -24.38
CA GLU A 306 30.78 2.15 -25.65
C GLU A 306 31.08 3.64 -25.85
N GLN A 307 31.06 4.45 -24.79
CA GLN A 307 31.45 5.86 -24.86
C GLN A 307 32.96 6.00 -25.11
N LEU A 308 33.79 5.12 -24.54
CA LEU A 308 35.22 5.05 -24.85
C LEU A 308 35.45 4.61 -26.31
N GLU A 309 34.76 3.57 -26.80
CA GLU A 309 34.81 3.15 -28.20
C GLU A 309 34.38 4.29 -29.15
N SER A 310 33.34 5.05 -28.80
CA SER A 310 32.88 6.22 -29.56
C SER A 310 33.91 7.35 -29.61
N LEU A 311 34.60 7.63 -28.50
CA LEU A 311 35.69 8.61 -28.46
C LEU A 311 36.89 8.16 -29.31
N TYR A 312 37.23 6.87 -29.27
CA TYR A 312 38.29 6.26 -30.08
C TYR A 312 37.95 6.24 -31.57
N ALA A 313 36.72 5.89 -31.93
CA ALA A 313 36.22 5.95 -33.30
C ALA A 313 36.25 7.37 -33.89
N ARG A 314 36.19 8.39 -33.03
CA ARG A 314 36.35 9.81 -33.39
C ARG A 314 37.80 10.29 -33.40
N GLY A 315 38.77 9.42 -33.15
CA GLY A 315 40.19 9.73 -33.18
C GLY A 315 40.69 10.59 -32.00
N LEU A 316 39.93 10.64 -30.89
CA LEU A 316 40.29 11.39 -29.70
C LEU A 316 41.19 10.52 -28.79
N PHE A 317 42.49 10.52 -29.07
CA PHE A 317 43.48 9.76 -28.30
C PHE A 317 44.20 10.64 -27.26
N ALA A 318 44.52 10.07 -26.10
CA ALA A 318 45.41 10.69 -25.13
C ALA A 318 46.85 10.72 -25.67
N ALA A 319 47.57 11.83 -25.49
CA ALA A 319 48.92 11.99 -26.01
C ALA A 319 49.90 10.99 -25.36
N GLY A 320 50.51 10.13 -26.18
CA GLY A 320 51.69 9.34 -25.79
C GLY A 320 51.44 7.93 -25.23
N GLN A 321 50.23 7.38 -25.26
CA GLN A 321 49.98 5.98 -24.88
C GLN A 321 49.08 5.26 -25.91
N SER A 322 49.55 4.13 -26.45
CA SER A 322 48.78 3.23 -27.32
C SER A 322 48.26 2.02 -26.54
N THR A 323 47.44 2.24 -25.52
CA THR A 323 46.75 1.13 -24.86
C THR A 323 45.55 0.75 -25.75
N PRO A 324 45.36 -0.53 -26.12
CA PRO A 324 44.20 -0.95 -26.91
C PRO A 324 42.87 -0.58 -26.22
N PRO A 325 41.82 -0.15 -26.96
CA PRO A 325 40.52 0.25 -26.39
C PRO A 325 39.91 -0.78 -25.44
N GLU A 326 39.97 -2.06 -25.81
CA GLU A 326 39.44 -3.17 -25.00
C GLU A 326 40.15 -3.29 -23.63
N GLU A 327 41.46 -3.04 -23.59
CA GLU A 327 42.24 -3.13 -22.35
C GLU A 327 41.93 -1.95 -21.41
N MET A 328 41.72 -0.74 -21.92
CA MET A 328 41.26 0.39 -21.08
C MET A 328 39.84 0.18 -20.57
N ALA A 329 38.92 -0.32 -21.42
CA ALA A 329 37.57 -0.66 -21.01
C ALA A 329 37.59 -1.65 -19.83
N ARG A 330 38.39 -2.70 -19.94
CA ARG A 330 38.60 -3.67 -18.87
C ARG A 330 39.20 -3.06 -17.60
N GLN A 331 40.14 -2.12 -17.72
CA GLN A 331 40.71 -1.42 -16.56
C GLN A 331 39.69 -0.51 -15.87
N VAL A 332 38.86 0.20 -16.62
CA VAL A 332 37.75 1.03 -16.10
C VAL A 332 36.73 0.18 -15.37
N GLU A 333 36.32 -0.95 -15.96
CA GLU A 333 35.44 -1.93 -15.30
C GLU A 333 36.04 -2.41 -13.97
N ARG A 334 37.33 -2.76 -13.93
CA ARG A 334 38.02 -3.17 -12.71
C ARG A 334 38.03 -2.06 -11.64
N GLN A 335 38.28 -0.81 -12.03
CA GLN A 335 38.24 0.33 -11.08
C GLN A 335 36.83 0.57 -10.54
N ASN A 336 35.81 0.48 -11.41
CA ASN A 336 34.40 0.58 -11.02
C ASN A 336 34.00 -0.52 -10.03
N LEU A 337 34.44 -1.76 -10.25
CA LEU A 337 34.16 -2.88 -9.34
C LEU A 337 34.90 -2.71 -8.01
N MET A 338 36.14 -2.23 -8.04
CA MET A 338 36.93 -1.94 -6.83
C MET A 338 36.27 -0.85 -5.97
N ALA A 339 35.69 0.18 -6.56
CA ALA A 339 34.97 1.24 -5.84
C ALA A 339 33.74 0.70 -5.06
N ARG A 340 33.19 -0.45 -5.44
CA ARG A 340 32.04 -1.09 -4.77
C ARG A 340 32.41 -1.90 -3.54
N ILE A 341 33.70 -2.19 -3.31
CA ILE A 341 34.15 -3.07 -2.22
C ILE A 341 34.12 -2.34 -0.87
N ASN A 342 34.55 -1.08 -0.85
CA ASN A 342 34.65 -0.25 0.35
C ASN A 342 33.40 0.61 0.57
N LEU A 343 32.23 0.00 0.46
CA LEU A 343 30.96 0.64 0.82
C LEU A 343 30.63 0.30 2.29
N PRO A 344 30.03 1.22 3.06
CA PRO A 344 29.57 0.91 4.41
C PRO A 344 28.61 -0.28 4.41
N MET A 345 28.91 -1.31 5.19
CA MET A 345 28.02 -2.46 5.33
C MET A 345 26.85 -2.10 6.24
N GLY A 346 25.67 -2.60 5.90
CA GLY A 346 24.43 -2.22 6.56
C GLY A 346 23.54 -3.39 6.98
N ARG A 347 23.74 -4.59 6.40
CA ARG A 347 22.91 -5.76 6.69
C ARG A 347 23.66 -7.06 6.44
N VAL A 348 23.14 -8.15 7.01
CA VAL A 348 23.50 -9.52 6.62
C VAL A 348 22.39 -10.08 5.75
N GLU A 349 22.75 -10.69 4.64
CA GLU A 349 21.85 -11.41 3.77
C GLU A 349 22.09 -12.92 3.89
N ILE A 350 21.01 -13.69 3.99
CA ILE A 350 21.00 -15.14 4.12
C ILE A 350 20.16 -15.72 2.97
N ARG A 351 20.73 -16.67 2.22
CA ARG A 351 20.12 -17.27 1.03
C ARG A 351 19.89 -18.76 1.24
N VAL A 352 18.63 -19.17 1.31
CA VAL A 352 18.24 -20.58 1.50
C VAL A 352 16.92 -20.87 0.76
N ASP A 353 16.28 -21.98 1.11
CA ASP A 353 15.24 -22.67 0.34
C ASP A 353 13.81 -22.33 0.80
N GLU A 354 13.50 -21.08 1.13
CA GLU A 354 12.25 -20.71 1.82
C GLU A 354 10.97 -20.68 0.95
N GLY A 355 10.80 -21.65 0.05
CA GLY A 355 9.57 -21.82 -0.73
C GLY A 355 8.50 -22.67 -0.05
N ALA A 356 7.23 -22.44 -0.42
CA ALA A 356 6.10 -23.32 -0.08
C ALA A 356 5.86 -23.59 1.42
N HIS A 357 6.40 -22.77 2.31
CA HIS A 357 6.21 -22.86 3.76
C HIS A 357 4.79 -22.50 4.19
N SER A 358 4.47 -22.78 5.46
CA SER A 358 3.33 -22.10 6.13
C SER A 358 3.77 -20.72 6.59
N LEU A 359 2.80 -19.80 6.73
CA LEU A 359 3.05 -18.45 7.21
C LEU A 359 3.85 -18.42 8.53
N GLU A 360 3.50 -19.30 9.48
CA GLU A 360 4.17 -19.35 10.79
C GLU A 360 5.62 -19.82 10.67
N LEU A 361 5.93 -20.75 9.75
CA LEU A 361 7.29 -21.24 9.58
C LEU A 361 8.21 -20.18 8.99
N ASP A 362 7.73 -19.35 8.07
CA ASP A 362 8.52 -18.22 7.56
C ASP A 362 8.76 -17.16 8.62
N VAL A 363 7.74 -16.85 9.42
CA VAL A 363 7.90 -15.96 10.59
C VAL A 363 8.95 -16.56 11.54
N ALA A 364 8.90 -17.86 11.82
CA ALA A 364 9.84 -18.53 12.70
C ALA A 364 11.28 -18.50 12.17
N ASN A 365 11.49 -18.80 10.88
CA ASN A 365 12.81 -18.80 10.25
C ASN A 365 13.44 -17.40 10.24
N LEU A 366 12.68 -16.37 9.88
CA LEU A 366 13.19 -14.99 9.88
C LEU A 366 13.47 -14.49 11.31
N THR A 367 12.56 -14.76 12.24
CA THR A 367 12.74 -14.42 13.67
C THR A 367 13.96 -15.10 14.27
N PHE A 368 14.20 -16.38 13.93
CA PHE A 368 15.38 -17.12 14.40
C PHE A 368 16.69 -16.49 13.92
N ARG A 369 16.79 -16.14 12.64
CA ARG A 369 17.98 -15.46 12.07
C ARG A 369 18.21 -14.10 12.72
N TYR A 370 17.13 -13.34 12.91
CA TYR A 370 17.16 -12.03 13.54
C TYR A 370 17.66 -12.11 15.00
N LEU A 371 17.13 -13.06 15.78
CA LEU A 371 17.53 -13.29 17.18
C LEU A 371 18.97 -13.78 17.31
N LEU A 372 19.46 -14.60 16.39
CA LEU A 372 20.88 -15.00 16.36
C LEU A 372 21.79 -13.79 16.11
N MET A 373 21.44 -12.89 15.18
CA MET A 373 22.19 -11.66 14.95
C MET A 373 22.19 -10.75 16.18
N LEU A 374 21.04 -10.58 16.84
CA LEU A 374 20.95 -9.85 18.10
C LEU A 374 21.80 -10.50 19.19
N LYS A 375 21.79 -11.83 19.30
CA LYS A 375 22.64 -12.56 20.26
C LYS A 375 24.13 -12.36 19.99
N VAL A 376 24.54 -12.34 18.72
CA VAL A 376 25.92 -12.00 18.30
C VAL A 376 26.31 -10.59 18.73
N TYR A 377 25.39 -9.63 18.66
CA TYR A 377 25.63 -8.25 19.10
C TYR A 377 25.66 -8.15 20.64
N ALA A 378 24.71 -8.80 21.32
CA ALA A 378 24.53 -8.72 22.77
C ALA A 378 25.64 -9.43 23.57
N ASP A 379 26.25 -10.47 23.00
CA ASP A 379 27.27 -11.29 23.65
C ASP A 379 28.52 -11.38 22.78
N PRO A 380 29.56 -10.58 23.06
CA PRO A 380 30.80 -10.56 22.27
C PRO A 380 31.52 -11.90 22.17
N LYS A 381 31.24 -12.86 23.07
CA LYS A 381 31.86 -14.19 23.09
C LYS A 381 31.05 -15.24 22.32
N PHE A 382 29.78 -14.96 22.02
CA PHE A 382 28.89 -15.92 21.37
C PHE A 382 29.42 -16.33 19.99
N ALA A 383 29.41 -17.65 19.73
CA ALA A 383 29.86 -18.29 18.48
C ALA A 383 31.31 -17.99 18.03
N ARG A 384 32.14 -17.30 18.83
CA ARG A 384 33.51 -16.89 18.44
C ARG A 384 34.49 -18.04 18.19
N GLY A 385 34.10 -19.28 18.54
CA GLY A 385 34.83 -20.49 18.14
C GLY A 385 34.95 -20.65 16.63
N PHE A 386 34.02 -20.06 15.85
CA PHE A 386 34.07 -20.03 14.39
C PHE A 386 34.90 -18.83 13.90
N ARG A 387 36.12 -19.10 13.48
CA ARG A 387 37.17 -18.14 13.10
C ARG A 387 37.10 -17.70 11.65
N TYR A 388 36.45 -18.49 10.79
CA TYR A 388 36.45 -18.35 9.32
C TYR A 388 37.79 -18.73 8.68
N ASP A 389 38.57 -19.59 9.32
CA ASP A 389 39.82 -20.10 8.74
C ASP A 389 39.59 -21.27 7.77
N SER A 390 40.67 -21.88 7.30
CA SER A 390 40.58 -22.97 6.31
C SER A 390 39.82 -24.19 6.83
N GLU A 391 39.95 -24.53 8.12
CA GLU A 391 39.27 -25.67 8.71
C GLU A 391 37.77 -25.39 8.84
N ASP A 392 37.42 -24.20 9.34
CA ASP A 392 36.04 -23.78 9.52
C ASP A 392 35.26 -23.69 8.21
N ILE A 393 35.91 -23.25 7.13
CA ILE A 393 35.26 -23.15 5.80
C ILE A 393 35.04 -24.52 5.17
N VAL A 394 35.99 -25.43 5.30
CA VAL A 394 35.82 -26.83 4.87
C VAL A 394 34.68 -27.48 5.67
N ARG A 395 34.64 -27.26 6.99
CA ARG A 395 33.59 -27.74 7.87
C ARG A 395 32.22 -27.17 7.48
N ALA A 396 32.12 -25.85 7.31
CA ALA A 396 30.86 -25.17 6.97
C ALA A 396 30.27 -25.71 5.68
N ARG A 397 31.07 -25.82 4.61
CA ARG A 397 30.64 -26.39 3.33
C ARG A 397 30.14 -27.83 3.45
N THR A 398 30.88 -28.65 4.19
CA THR A 398 30.49 -30.04 4.43
C THR A 398 29.16 -30.11 5.18
N ASN A 399 29.00 -29.29 6.22
CA ASN A 399 27.77 -29.22 7.00
C ASN A 399 26.57 -28.70 6.18
N GLU A 400 26.79 -27.73 5.31
CA GLU A 400 25.76 -27.19 4.41
C GLU A 400 25.29 -28.25 3.40
N GLU A 401 26.23 -28.99 2.80
CA GLU A 401 25.93 -30.08 1.87
C GLU A 401 25.16 -31.21 2.58
N LEU A 402 25.59 -31.59 3.78
CA LEU A 402 24.91 -32.60 4.61
C LEU A 402 23.51 -32.15 5.04
N ALA A 403 23.36 -30.88 5.43
CA ALA A 403 22.05 -30.30 5.75
C ALA A 403 21.14 -30.23 4.54
N ALA A 404 21.65 -29.91 3.34
CA ALA A 404 20.85 -29.91 2.12
C ALA A 404 20.41 -31.33 1.73
N LYS A 405 21.28 -32.34 1.92
CA LYS A 405 20.95 -33.75 1.63
C LYS A 405 20.02 -34.38 2.66
N HIS A 406 20.19 -34.13 3.94
CA HIS A 406 19.52 -34.91 4.99
C HIS A 406 18.67 -34.06 5.95
N GLY A 407 18.64 -32.74 5.76
CA GLY A 407 17.87 -31.81 6.56
C GLY A 407 18.16 -31.95 8.05
N LEU A 408 17.08 -32.01 8.84
CA LEU A 408 17.15 -32.16 10.30
C LEU A 408 17.72 -33.52 10.76
N ARG A 409 17.81 -34.50 9.86
CA ARG A 409 18.36 -35.84 10.14
C ARG A 409 19.88 -35.92 9.93
N ALA A 410 20.50 -34.85 9.43
CA ALA A 410 21.94 -34.84 9.14
C ALA A 410 22.78 -34.89 10.42
N GLU A 411 23.84 -35.69 10.40
CA GLU A 411 24.94 -35.61 11.36
C GLU A 411 26.01 -34.69 10.77
N ILE A 412 26.31 -33.59 11.46
CA ILE A 412 27.27 -32.57 11.04
C ILE A 412 28.42 -32.48 12.04
N GLU A 413 29.49 -31.79 11.67
CA GLU A 413 30.53 -31.43 12.63
C GLU A 413 30.17 -30.11 13.30
N ASN A 414 30.01 -30.10 14.62
CA ASN A 414 29.59 -28.92 15.38
C ASN A 414 30.48 -27.71 15.03
N PRO A 415 29.90 -26.63 14.47
CA PRO A 415 30.66 -25.48 13.95
C PRO A 415 31.56 -24.81 14.99
N LEU A 416 31.23 -24.92 16.28
CA LEU A 416 31.91 -24.24 17.38
C LEU A 416 32.94 -25.12 18.10
N THR A 417 32.84 -26.45 17.98
CA THR A 417 33.66 -27.39 18.76
C THR A 417 34.37 -28.46 17.93
N GLY A 418 33.99 -28.65 16.66
CA GLY A 418 34.55 -29.68 15.79
C GLY A 418 34.08 -31.11 16.10
N LYS A 419 33.12 -31.30 17.01
CA LYS A 419 32.62 -32.64 17.39
C LYS A 419 31.36 -33.02 16.60
N PRO A 420 31.13 -34.30 16.27
CA PRO A 420 29.88 -34.72 15.64
C PRO A 420 28.64 -34.31 16.45
N ILE A 421 27.61 -33.81 15.77
CA ILE A 421 26.32 -33.44 16.35
C ILE A 421 25.20 -33.59 15.31
N GLN A 422 24.03 -34.06 15.74
CA GLN A 422 22.84 -34.03 14.87
C GLN A 422 22.35 -32.60 14.68
N VAL A 423 21.95 -32.24 13.46
CA VAL A 423 21.39 -30.91 13.15
C VAL A 423 20.22 -30.57 14.09
N ARG A 424 19.37 -31.54 14.41
CA ARG A 424 18.25 -31.36 15.36
C ARG A 424 18.71 -30.99 16.77
N GLU A 425 19.77 -31.62 17.27
CA GLU A 425 20.36 -31.29 18.57
C GLU A 425 21.04 -29.93 18.53
N PHE A 426 21.68 -29.57 17.40
CA PHE A 426 22.26 -28.24 17.24
C PHE A 426 21.20 -27.13 17.15
N LEU A 427 20.05 -27.39 16.52
CA LEU A 427 18.89 -26.50 16.51
C LEU A 427 18.36 -26.31 17.93
N LYS A 428 18.14 -27.40 18.67
CA LYS A 428 17.69 -27.38 20.06
C LYS A 428 18.63 -26.55 20.95
N TRP A 429 19.94 -26.77 20.81
CA TRP A 429 20.94 -25.97 21.51
C TRP A 429 20.85 -24.49 21.14
N SER A 430 20.76 -24.17 19.85
CA SER A 430 20.67 -22.78 19.37
C SER A 430 19.42 -22.06 19.85
N LEU A 431 18.26 -22.74 19.87
CA LEU A 431 17.01 -22.22 20.43
C LEU A 431 17.14 -21.92 21.92
N ASN A 432 17.81 -22.79 22.69
CA ASN A 432 18.05 -22.56 24.11
C ASN A 432 18.97 -21.35 24.37
N GLU A 433 19.98 -21.12 23.51
CA GLU A 433 20.89 -19.97 23.63
C GLU A 433 20.20 -18.62 23.39
N ILE A 434 19.22 -18.57 22.48
CA ILE A 434 18.48 -17.35 22.17
C ILE A 434 17.22 -17.17 23.03
N LYS A 435 16.70 -18.25 23.66
CA LYS A 435 15.45 -18.23 24.42
C LYS A 435 15.36 -17.08 25.44
N PRO A 436 16.35 -16.81 26.29
CA PRO A 436 16.25 -15.72 27.26
C PRO A 436 16.09 -14.34 26.60
N LEU A 437 16.70 -14.14 25.43
CA LEU A 437 16.58 -12.89 24.67
C LEU A 437 15.23 -12.82 23.94
N ALA A 438 14.78 -13.92 23.35
CA ALA A 438 13.49 -14.02 22.67
C ALA A 438 12.32 -13.78 23.64
N GLU A 439 12.37 -14.33 24.85
CA GLU A 439 11.37 -14.09 25.90
C GLU A 439 11.37 -12.63 26.34
N ALA A 440 12.55 -12.02 26.54
CA ALA A 440 12.65 -10.60 26.89
C ALA A 440 12.12 -9.65 25.81
N LEU A 441 12.14 -10.08 24.54
CA LEU A 441 11.63 -9.32 23.39
C LEU A 441 10.20 -9.72 22.97
N ASN A 442 9.55 -10.64 23.67
CA ASN A 442 8.24 -11.21 23.31
C ASN A 442 8.20 -11.89 21.91
N MET A 443 9.33 -12.45 21.46
CA MET A 443 9.47 -13.12 20.16
C MET A 443 9.51 -14.66 20.26
N TRP A 444 9.42 -15.23 21.47
CA TRP A 444 9.53 -16.68 21.65
C TRP A 444 8.38 -17.46 20.99
N ASN A 445 7.17 -16.92 20.99
CA ASN A 445 6.00 -17.57 20.40
C ASN A 445 6.14 -17.78 18.88
N ASP A 446 6.84 -16.86 18.20
CA ASP A 446 7.11 -16.96 16.76
C ASP A 446 7.98 -18.20 16.43
N LEU A 447 8.80 -18.67 17.38
CA LEU A 447 9.74 -19.78 17.16
C LEU A 447 9.08 -21.16 17.31
N HIS A 448 7.79 -21.26 17.59
CA HIS A 448 7.10 -22.52 17.85
C HIS A 448 7.34 -23.59 16.76
N PRO A 449 7.23 -23.30 15.44
CA PRO A 449 7.53 -24.29 14.41
C PRO A 449 8.96 -24.86 14.48
N LEU A 450 9.94 -24.04 14.87
CA LEU A 450 11.33 -24.49 15.02
C LEU A 450 11.55 -25.29 16.31
N VAL A 451 10.81 -24.97 17.37
CA VAL A 451 10.79 -25.78 18.60
C VAL A 451 10.24 -27.18 18.28
N GLU A 452 9.12 -27.27 17.57
CA GLU A 452 8.57 -28.56 17.12
C GLU A 452 9.57 -29.34 16.27
N MET A 453 10.24 -28.67 15.32
CA MET A 453 11.32 -29.29 14.54
C MET A 453 12.48 -29.75 15.42
N SER A 454 12.84 -29.02 16.49
CA SER A 454 13.88 -29.48 17.41
C SER A 454 13.46 -30.73 18.22
N GLU A 455 12.16 -31.00 18.33
CA GLU A 455 11.56 -32.08 19.13
C GLU A 455 11.07 -33.28 18.29
N GLY A 456 11.35 -33.30 16.98
CA GLY A 456 11.02 -34.42 16.09
C GLY A 456 10.09 -34.05 14.93
N GLY A 457 9.62 -32.81 14.87
CA GLY A 457 8.85 -32.26 13.76
C GLY A 457 9.60 -32.32 12.43
N ARG A 458 8.83 -32.34 11.34
CA ARG A 458 9.33 -32.40 9.96
C ARG A 458 9.52 -31.01 9.37
N ASN A 459 10.58 -30.80 8.59
CA ASN A 459 10.69 -29.63 7.71
C ASN A 459 9.74 -29.73 6.51
N THR A 460 9.69 -28.69 5.67
CA THR A 460 8.77 -28.62 4.53
C THR A 460 9.05 -29.70 3.49
N ALA A 461 10.31 -29.95 3.15
CA ALA A 461 10.70 -31.01 2.22
C ALA A 461 10.26 -32.40 2.70
N GLU A 462 10.42 -32.71 3.99
CA GLU A 462 9.94 -33.94 4.61
C GLU A 462 8.40 -34.06 4.56
N LYS A 463 7.67 -32.95 4.75
CA LYS A 463 6.21 -32.90 4.63
C LYS A 463 5.76 -33.14 3.19
N ILE A 464 6.37 -32.48 2.21
CA ILE A 464 6.11 -32.68 0.77
C ILE A 464 6.40 -34.13 0.38
N ARG A 465 7.56 -34.67 0.75
CA ARG A 465 7.95 -36.05 0.46
C ARG A 465 6.95 -37.05 1.06
N ALA A 466 6.52 -36.83 2.30
CA ALA A 466 5.53 -37.68 2.94
C ALA A 466 4.17 -37.63 2.23
N ARG A 467 3.69 -36.44 1.86
CA ARG A 467 2.43 -36.25 1.11
C ARG A 467 2.48 -36.98 -0.23
N PHE A 468 3.58 -36.85 -0.97
CA PHE A 468 3.70 -37.43 -2.31
C PHE A 468 3.84 -38.95 -2.25
N LYS A 469 4.63 -39.49 -1.31
CA LYS A 469 4.78 -40.94 -1.11
C LYS A 469 3.46 -41.63 -0.75
N MET A 470 2.50 -40.93 -0.13
CA MET A 470 1.17 -41.49 0.11
C MET A 470 0.41 -41.79 -1.19
N GLU A 471 0.64 -41.02 -2.25
CA GLU A 471 -0.05 -41.18 -3.55
C GLU A 471 0.73 -42.09 -4.52
N ILE A 472 2.06 -41.95 -4.57
CA ILE A 472 2.89 -42.66 -5.56
C ILE A 472 3.44 -44.02 -5.05
N GLY A 473 3.26 -44.33 -3.76
CA GLY A 473 3.73 -45.58 -3.14
C GLY A 473 5.26 -45.73 -3.19
N GLU A 474 5.73 -46.87 -3.71
CA GLU A 474 7.16 -47.18 -3.87
C GLU A 474 7.81 -46.50 -5.09
N SER A 475 7.02 -45.85 -5.94
CA SER A 475 7.57 -45.04 -7.04
C SER A 475 8.27 -43.80 -6.49
N ASN A 476 9.32 -43.36 -7.16
CA ASN A 476 9.95 -42.06 -6.93
C ASN A 476 9.56 -41.02 -7.99
N GLU A 477 8.79 -41.42 -8.99
CA GLU A 477 8.39 -40.54 -10.07
C GLU A 477 7.09 -39.83 -9.73
N VAL A 478 7.10 -38.50 -9.83
CA VAL A 478 5.96 -37.64 -9.51
C VAL A 478 5.15 -37.35 -10.79
N PRO A 479 3.88 -37.80 -10.86
CA PRO A 479 3.02 -37.49 -12.00
C PRO A 479 2.71 -35.99 -12.11
N MET A 480 2.53 -35.50 -13.35
CA MET A 480 2.14 -34.11 -13.62
C MET A 480 0.86 -33.69 -12.89
N GLU A 481 -0.15 -34.58 -12.84
CA GLU A 481 -1.42 -34.29 -12.16
C GLU A 481 -1.24 -34.04 -10.66
N LEU A 482 -0.33 -34.79 -10.01
CA LEU A 482 -0.01 -34.60 -8.60
C LEU A 482 0.73 -33.29 -8.34
N LEU A 483 1.60 -32.86 -9.27
CA LEU A 483 2.24 -31.54 -9.19
C LEU A 483 1.22 -30.41 -9.29
N LYS A 484 0.25 -30.52 -10.20
CA LYS A 484 -0.83 -29.55 -10.37
C LYS A 484 -1.74 -29.51 -9.14
N GLU A 485 -2.08 -30.66 -8.57
CA GLU A 485 -2.82 -30.75 -7.31
C GLU A 485 -2.08 -30.03 -6.17
N PHE A 486 -0.78 -30.28 -6.02
CA PHE A 486 0.05 -29.61 -5.02
C PHE A 486 0.10 -28.09 -5.19
N LEU A 487 0.16 -27.59 -6.44
CA LEU A 487 0.08 -26.16 -6.73
C LEU A 487 -1.28 -25.57 -6.33
N TYR A 488 -2.38 -26.29 -6.52
CA TYR A 488 -3.71 -25.86 -6.07
C TYR A 488 -3.86 -25.89 -4.54
N GLU A 489 -3.32 -26.91 -3.88
CA GLU A 489 -3.23 -26.97 -2.42
C GLU A 489 -2.43 -25.77 -1.88
N HIS A 490 -1.35 -25.39 -2.56
CA HIS A 490 -0.53 -24.23 -2.20
C HIS A 490 -1.28 -22.91 -2.40
N GLU A 491 -1.95 -22.70 -3.54
CA GLU A 491 -2.80 -21.52 -3.79
C GLU A 491 -3.89 -21.36 -2.71
N ALA A 492 -4.54 -22.47 -2.33
CA ALA A 492 -5.53 -22.48 -1.26
C ALA A 492 -4.92 -22.10 0.11
N ARG A 493 -3.70 -22.54 0.40
CA ARG A 493 -2.97 -22.14 1.61
C ARG A 493 -2.62 -20.66 1.59
N VAL A 494 -2.07 -20.14 0.50
CA VAL A 494 -1.73 -18.71 0.38
C VAL A 494 -2.97 -17.84 0.53
N LYS A 495 -4.11 -18.27 -0.03
CA LYS A 495 -5.40 -17.60 0.20
C LYS A 495 -5.76 -17.54 1.69
N ALA A 496 -5.65 -18.66 2.41
CA ALA A 496 -5.93 -18.71 3.85
C ALA A 496 -4.95 -17.84 4.66
N ASP A 497 -3.66 -17.84 4.28
CA ASP A 497 -2.63 -17.01 4.90
C ASP A 497 -2.94 -15.51 4.67
N VAL A 498 -3.38 -15.11 3.47
CA VAL A 498 -3.81 -13.72 3.20
C VAL A 498 -5.02 -13.33 4.05
N GLU A 499 -5.99 -14.23 4.21
CA GLU A 499 -7.14 -13.99 5.08
C GLU A 499 -6.72 -13.79 6.54
N GLN A 500 -5.74 -14.57 7.02
CA GLN A 500 -5.15 -14.44 8.36
C GLN A 500 -4.36 -13.13 8.51
N VAL A 501 -3.51 -12.80 7.54
CA VAL A 501 -2.77 -11.51 7.52
C VAL A 501 -3.75 -10.34 7.58
N CYS A 502 -4.85 -10.40 6.82
CA CYS A 502 -5.90 -9.38 6.85
C CYS A 502 -6.59 -9.26 8.21
N ALA A 503 -6.63 -10.33 9.01
CA ALA A 503 -7.22 -10.32 10.35
C ALA A 503 -6.24 -9.80 11.43
N ASP A 504 -4.94 -10.10 11.28
CA ASP A 504 -3.98 -9.99 12.37
C ASP A 504 -2.99 -8.80 12.22
N TYR A 505 -2.93 -8.12 11.06
CA TYR A 505 -1.89 -7.11 10.79
C TYR A 505 -1.88 -5.91 11.74
N THR A 506 -3.00 -5.61 12.41
CA THR A 506 -3.10 -4.51 13.39
C THR A 506 -2.20 -4.74 14.60
N SER A 507 -1.83 -5.98 14.89
CA SER A 507 -0.87 -6.34 15.95
C SER A 507 0.58 -5.89 15.68
N LEU A 508 0.89 -5.45 14.46
CA LEU A 508 2.25 -5.04 14.04
C LEU A 508 2.68 -3.65 14.51
N GLY A 509 1.83 -2.91 15.22
CA GLY A 509 2.15 -1.56 15.69
C GLY A 509 2.40 -0.58 14.54
N SER A 510 3.56 0.07 14.50
CA SER A 510 3.89 1.08 13.47
C SER A 510 3.93 0.49 12.05
N ASP A 511 4.33 -0.77 11.91
CA ASP A 511 4.38 -1.48 10.64
C ASP A 511 2.98 -1.82 10.07
N ALA A 512 1.92 -1.77 10.90
CA ALA A 512 0.55 -2.09 10.49
C ALA A 512 0.04 -1.18 9.36
N SER A 513 0.51 0.08 9.32
CA SER A 513 0.13 1.04 8.28
C SER A 513 0.57 0.60 6.88
N LYS A 514 1.80 0.10 6.74
CA LYS A 514 2.35 -0.42 5.48
C LYS A 514 1.55 -1.63 5.00
N ILE A 515 1.23 -2.57 5.89
CA ILE A 515 0.42 -3.75 5.54
C ILE A 515 -1.02 -3.36 5.19
N SER A 516 -1.63 -2.44 5.94
CA SER A 516 -2.96 -1.91 5.66
C SER A 516 -3.05 -1.29 4.27
N GLU A 517 -2.07 -0.46 3.91
CA GLU A 517 -1.96 0.15 2.59
C GLU A 517 -1.87 -0.91 1.50
N TYR A 518 -0.99 -1.91 1.68
CA TYR A 518 -0.81 -2.99 0.72
C TYR A 518 -2.12 -3.78 0.50
N ILE A 519 -2.78 -4.17 1.60
CA ILE A 519 -4.07 -4.88 1.56
C ILE A 519 -5.12 -4.04 0.84
N GLN A 520 -5.24 -2.75 1.18
CA GLN A 520 -6.26 -1.87 0.61
C GLN A 520 -6.09 -1.73 -0.90
N ARG A 521 -4.88 -1.43 -1.37
CA ARG A 521 -4.61 -1.32 -2.81
C ARG A 521 -4.76 -2.65 -3.55
N SER A 522 -4.43 -3.76 -2.89
CA SER A 522 -4.59 -5.10 -3.46
C SER A 522 -6.07 -5.51 -3.55
N ARG A 523 -6.91 -5.08 -2.60
CA ARG A 523 -8.38 -5.25 -2.67
C ARG A 523 -8.96 -4.50 -3.86
N GLU A 524 -8.53 -3.27 -4.09
CA GLU A 524 -8.97 -2.45 -5.22
C GLU A 524 -8.62 -3.12 -6.55
N ALA A 525 -7.37 -3.57 -6.71
CA ALA A 525 -6.95 -4.32 -7.88
C ALA A 525 -7.75 -5.63 -8.07
N ALA A 526 -7.98 -6.39 -6.99
CA ALA A 526 -8.76 -7.63 -7.03
C ALA A 526 -10.26 -7.40 -7.31
N ARG A 527 -10.82 -6.23 -6.99
CA ARG A 527 -12.22 -5.89 -7.31
C ARG A 527 -12.43 -5.70 -8.82
N GLN A 528 -11.43 -5.19 -9.53
CA GLN A 528 -11.47 -5.06 -10.99
C GLN A 528 -11.44 -6.43 -11.70
N MET A 529 -11.05 -7.50 -10.99
CA MET A 529 -11.03 -8.87 -11.47
C MET A 529 -11.91 -9.77 -10.58
N PRO A 530 -13.25 -9.82 -10.78
CA PRO A 530 -14.16 -10.57 -9.90
C PRO A 530 -13.85 -12.06 -9.75
N ASN A 531 -13.14 -12.64 -10.72
CA ASN A 531 -12.70 -14.03 -10.76
C ASN A 531 -11.26 -14.23 -10.24
N ALA A 532 -10.61 -13.21 -9.69
CA ALA A 532 -9.27 -13.34 -9.12
C ALA A 532 -9.23 -14.45 -8.05
N PRO A 533 -8.23 -15.36 -8.09
CA PRO A 533 -8.12 -16.48 -7.16
C PRO A 533 -8.11 -16.05 -5.68
N ILE A 534 -7.45 -14.93 -5.39
CA ILE A 534 -7.31 -14.41 -4.03
C ILE A 534 -7.97 -13.04 -3.93
N GLN A 535 -8.99 -12.97 -3.08
CA GLN A 535 -9.64 -11.74 -2.67
C GLN A 535 -9.02 -11.34 -1.34
N PHE A 536 -8.29 -10.23 -1.28
CA PHE A 536 -7.51 -9.76 -0.12
C PHE A 536 -8.38 -9.35 1.09
N ARG A 537 -9.38 -10.15 1.46
CA ARG A 537 -10.39 -9.85 2.48
C ARG A 537 -10.14 -10.70 3.72
N THR A 538 -10.69 -10.29 4.85
CA THR A 538 -10.73 -11.12 6.05
C THR A 538 -11.62 -12.33 5.82
N ARG A 539 -11.28 -13.46 6.46
CA ARG A 539 -12.17 -14.63 6.50
C ARG A 539 -13.51 -14.21 7.10
N THR A 540 -14.62 -14.53 6.43
CA THR A 540 -15.98 -14.16 6.86
C THR A 540 -16.45 -14.93 8.12
N GLN A 541 -15.55 -15.57 8.87
CA GLN A 541 -15.85 -16.22 10.14
C GLN A 541 -14.88 -15.74 11.22
N ALA A 542 -15.49 -15.13 12.25
CA ALA A 542 -14.88 -14.48 13.40
C ALA A 542 -13.98 -13.30 13.04
N ALA A 543 -14.60 -12.18 12.66
CA ALA A 543 -14.02 -10.89 13.01
C ALA A 543 -13.64 -10.95 14.49
N ILE A 544 -12.34 -10.86 14.79
CA ILE A 544 -11.89 -10.55 16.15
C ILE A 544 -12.74 -9.34 16.56
N GLU A 545 -13.58 -9.49 17.57
CA GLU A 545 -14.34 -8.37 18.10
C GLU A 545 -13.31 -7.39 18.67
N LEU A 546 -12.90 -6.41 17.85
CA LEU A 546 -12.20 -5.23 18.32
C LEU A 546 -13.06 -4.64 19.43
N SER A 547 -12.60 -4.82 20.67
CA SER A 547 -13.28 -4.31 21.84
C SER A 547 -12.82 -2.87 22.05
N TYR A 548 -13.69 -1.93 21.74
CA TYR A 548 -13.48 -0.52 22.03
C TYR A 548 -14.00 -0.21 23.44
N PRO A 549 -13.34 0.69 24.19
CA PRO A 549 -13.77 1.04 25.55
C PRO A 549 -15.16 1.69 25.58
N ASN A 550 -15.57 2.35 24.49
CA ASN A 550 -16.91 2.91 24.29
C ASN A 550 -17.16 3.17 22.80
N LYS A 551 -18.40 3.58 22.46
CA LYS A 551 -18.81 3.86 21.08
C LYS A 551 -18.12 5.07 20.46
N THR A 552 -17.80 6.08 21.25
CA THR A 552 -17.05 7.24 20.79
C THR A 552 -15.67 6.82 20.28
N ALA A 553 -14.95 5.94 20.99
CA ALA A 553 -13.64 5.46 20.58
C ALA A 553 -13.67 4.66 19.27
N GLU A 554 -14.71 3.84 19.09
CA GLU A 554 -14.93 3.09 17.85
C GLU A 554 -15.18 4.01 16.65
N ILE A 555 -16.05 5.01 16.81
CA ILE A 555 -16.36 5.99 15.76
C ILE A 555 -15.12 6.84 15.44
N LEU A 556 -14.36 7.26 16.46
CA LEU A 556 -13.13 8.03 16.27
C LEU A 556 -12.06 7.23 15.52
N ASP A 557 -11.91 5.94 15.79
CA ASP A 557 -10.96 5.10 15.07
C ASP A 557 -11.30 5.04 13.57
N LEU A 558 -12.58 4.79 13.25
CA LEU A 558 -13.04 4.78 11.86
C LEU A 558 -12.94 6.17 11.18
N ALA A 559 -13.27 7.25 11.90
CA ALA A 559 -13.12 8.62 11.40
C ALA A 559 -11.65 8.92 11.07
N GLN A 560 -10.71 8.54 11.95
CA GLN A 560 -9.29 8.69 11.70
C GLN A 560 -8.81 7.87 10.49
N GLN A 561 -9.33 6.66 10.28
CA GLN A 561 -9.04 5.86 9.10
C GLN A 561 -9.51 6.56 7.81
N LEU A 562 -10.72 7.13 7.81
CA LEU A 562 -11.25 7.89 6.68
C LEU A 562 -10.45 9.19 6.43
N ILE A 563 -10.03 9.90 7.48
CA ILE A 563 -9.23 11.14 7.37
C ILE A 563 -7.85 10.85 6.75
N ARG A 564 -7.24 9.70 7.05
CA ARG A 564 -5.96 9.28 6.45
C ARG A 564 -6.03 9.00 4.95
N ILE A 565 -7.23 8.94 4.37
CA ILE A 565 -7.45 8.82 2.93
C ILE A 565 -7.63 10.24 2.37
N PRO A 566 -6.66 10.81 1.64
CA PRO A 566 -6.75 12.16 1.09
C PRO A 566 -7.64 12.20 -0.16
N SER A 567 -8.94 11.97 0.02
CA SER A 567 -9.99 12.00 -1.00
C SER A 567 -10.32 13.41 -1.49
N VAL A 568 -9.30 14.11 -2.02
CA VAL A 568 -9.36 15.53 -2.38
C VAL A 568 -10.09 15.76 -3.70
N THR A 569 -11.06 16.68 -3.68
CA THR A 569 -11.84 17.18 -4.82
C THR A 569 -11.85 18.71 -4.82
N ALA A 570 -12.57 19.33 -5.76
CA ALA A 570 -12.76 20.79 -5.86
C ALA A 570 -11.47 21.60 -6.07
N CYS A 571 -10.45 20.98 -6.66
CA CYS A 571 -9.19 21.62 -7.04
C CYS A 571 -8.70 21.14 -8.42
N PRO A 572 -7.70 21.81 -9.04
CA PRO A 572 -7.14 21.38 -10.32
C PRO A 572 -6.54 19.96 -10.29
N ASP A 573 -5.96 19.56 -9.16
CA ASP A 573 -5.26 18.29 -8.97
C ASP A 573 -6.06 17.36 -8.06
N GLU A 574 -7.26 16.96 -8.51
CA GLU A 574 -8.14 16.01 -7.79
C GLU A 574 -7.43 14.66 -7.54
N ARG A 575 -7.66 14.07 -6.37
CA ARG A 575 -7.10 12.76 -5.99
C ARG A 575 -8.15 11.66 -6.15
N LEU A 576 -8.59 11.42 -7.39
CA LEU A 576 -9.71 10.51 -7.68
C LEU A 576 -9.45 9.09 -7.17
N ASP A 577 -8.24 8.56 -7.30
CA ASP A 577 -7.88 7.24 -6.75
C ASP A 577 -8.17 7.16 -5.24
N GLU A 578 -7.96 8.25 -4.52
CA GLU A 578 -8.19 8.34 -3.08
C GLU A 578 -9.68 8.51 -2.74
N VAL A 579 -10.46 9.17 -3.61
CA VAL A 579 -11.94 9.18 -3.53
C VAL A 579 -12.48 7.75 -3.70
N HIS A 580 -11.98 7.01 -4.70
CA HIS A 580 -12.31 5.59 -4.92
C HIS A 580 -11.92 4.71 -3.74
N ARG A 581 -10.75 4.96 -3.15
CA ARG A 581 -10.25 4.27 -1.96
C ARG A 581 -11.12 4.50 -0.72
N ALA A 582 -11.59 5.73 -0.51
CA ALA A 582 -12.53 6.07 0.57
C ALA A 582 -13.89 5.37 0.36
N GLY A 583 -14.47 5.48 -0.84
CA GLY A 583 -15.71 4.79 -1.19
C GLY A 583 -15.59 3.27 -1.03
N SER A 584 -14.43 2.70 -1.39
CA SER A 584 -14.16 1.27 -1.28
C SER A 584 -14.11 0.79 0.17
N LEU A 585 -13.47 1.55 1.06
CA LEU A 585 -13.46 1.27 2.50
C LEU A 585 -14.88 1.27 3.08
N ILE A 586 -15.69 2.25 2.70
CA ILE A 586 -17.10 2.39 3.12
C ILE A 586 -17.93 1.18 2.66
N ASP A 587 -17.80 0.81 1.37
CA ASP A 587 -18.48 -0.35 0.79
C ASP A 587 -18.12 -1.66 1.51
N ASP A 588 -16.83 -1.90 1.75
CA ASP A 588 -16.37 -3.09 2.49
C ASP A 588 -16.90 -3.10 3.92
N TYR A 589 -16.85 -1.96 4.61
CA TYR A 589 -17.32 -1.85 6.01
C TYR A 589 -18.78 -2.28 6.13
N LEU A 590 -19.63 -1.76 5.24
CA LEU A 590 -21.08 -2.02 5.25
C LEU A 590 -21.42 -3.44 4.79
N LYS A 591 -20.76 -3.94 3.72
CA LYS A 591 -20.96 -5.33 3.26
C LYS A 591 -20.52 -6.34 4.30
N ASN A 592 -19.38 -6.12 4.96
CA ASN A 592 -18.89 -7.01 6.02
C ASN A 592 -19.80 -6.98 7.27
N ALA A 593 -20.51 -5.87 7.50
CA ALA A 593 -21.55 -5.77 8.52
C ALA A 593 -22.87 -6.48 8.12
N GLY A 594 -23.00 -6.93 6.87
CA GLY A 594 -24.15 -7.68 6.34
C GLY A 594 -25.27 -6.81 5.76
N LEU A 595 -24.99 -5.54 5.41
CA LEU A 595 -25.96 -4.67 4.74
C LEU A 595 -26.07 -4.95 3.24
N ASP A 596 -27.21 -4.58 2.65
CA ASP A 596 -27.43 -4.57 1.21
C ASP A 596 -26.84 -3.27 0.65
N VAL A 597 -25.69 -3.36 -0.02
CA VAL A 597 -24.91 -2.21 -0.49
C VAL A 597 -24.81 -2.19 -2.01
N LYS A 598 -25.16 -1.06 -2.62
CA LYS A 598 -24.93 -0.76 -4.04
C LYS A 598 -23.81 0.28 -4.16
N PHE A 599 -22.73 -0.15 -4.80
CA PHE A 599 -21.58 0.70 -5.14
C PHE A 599 -21.76 1.26 -6.55
N PHE A 600 -21.63 2.57 -6.70
CA PHE A 600 -21.69 3.26 -7.98
C PHE A 600 -20.27 3.65 -8.38
N ASP A 601 -19.77 2.99 -9.41
CA ASP A 601 -18.43 3.18 -9.93
C ASP A 601 -18.47 4.14 -11.14
N GLY A 602 -17.69 5.22 -11.07
CA GLY A 602 -17.61 6.27 -12.08
C GLY A 602 -16.47 7.24 -11.77
N LYS A 603 -16.45 8.44 -12.39
CA LYS A 603 -15.39 9.43 -12.10
C LYS A 603 -15.28 9.70 -10.59
N TYR A 604 -16.44 9.90 -9.95
CA TYR A 604 -16.59 9.91 -8.50
C TYR A 604 -17.45 8.73 -8.09
N THR A 605 -17.17 8.15 -6.94
CA THR A 605 -17.90 6.99 -6.43
C THR A 605 -19.04 7.42 -5.51
N ALA A 606 -20.07 6.58 -5.43
CA ALA A 606 -21.11 6.72 -4.43
C ALA A 606 -21.49 5.36 -3.84
N VAL A 607 -21.93 5.36 -2.59
CA VAL A 607 -22.33 4.17 -1.85
C VAL A 607 -23.75 4.35 -1.35
N TYR A 608 -24.66 3.48 -1.78
CA TYR A 608 -26.01 3.39 -1.23
C TYR A 608 -26.16 2.11 -0.42
N ALA A 609 -26.66 2.21 0.80
CA ALA A 609 -26.81 1.06 1.70
C ALA A 609 -28.18 1.00 2.37
N THR A 610 -28.69 -0.23 2.51
CA THR A 610 -29.97 -0.53 3.15
C THR A 610 -29.85 -1.77 4.03
N PHE A 611 -30.78 -1.92 4.97
CA PHE A 611 -30.91 -3.15 5.74
C PHE A 611 -31.54 -4.26 4.87
N PRO A 612 -31.11 -5.54 5.05
CA PRO A 612 -31.60 -6.64 4.23
C PRO A 612 -33.12 -6.76 4.18
N GLY A 613 -33.66 -6.95 2.97
CA GLY A 613 -35.08 -7.21 2.74
C GLY A 613 -35.99 -5.97 2.72
N LYS A 614 -35.45 -4.76 2.84
CA LYS A 614 -36.19 -3.52 2.57
C LYS A 614 -36.21 -3.24 1.06
N LYS A 615 -37.38 -2.85 0.52
CA LYS A 615 -37.50 -2.46 -0.90
C LYS A 615 -37.05 -1.02 -1.09
N ASN A 616 -36.27 -0.77 -2.15
CA ASN A 616 -35.93 0.58 -2.58
C ASN A 616 -37.19 1.37 -2.99
N GLY A 617 -37.24 2.67 -2.66
CA GLY A 617 -38.07 3.63 -3.41
C GLY A 617 -39.38 4.09 -2.78
N GLY A 618 -39.49 4.26 -1.46
CA GLY A 618 -40.54 5.10 -0.89
C GLY A 618 -40.76 4.99 0.63
N GLY A 619 -40.79 6.14 1.31
CA GLY A 619 -41.20 6.26 2.72
C GLY A 619 -40.12 6.02 3.77
N ASP A 620 -38.86 5.84 3.35
CA ASP A 620 -37.69 5.75 4.23
C ASP A 620 -37.17 7.13 4.64
N ILE A 621 -36.43 7.19 5.75
CA ILE A 621 -35.55 8.32 6.03
C ILE A 621 -34.22 8.04 5.33
N LEU A 622 -33.76 8.98 4.50
CA LEU A 622 -32.48 8.87 3.81
C LEU A 622 -31.44 9.71 4.56
N LEU A 623 -30.48 9.04 5.20
CA LEU A 623 -29.28 9.69 5.74
C LEU A 623 -28.32 9.95 4.58
N THR A 624 -27.78 11.16 4.48
CA THR A 624 -26.79 11.49 3.46
C THR A 624 -25.55 12.15 4.02
N GLY A 625 -24.46 11.99 3.29
CA GLY A 625 -23.21 12.68 3.56
C GLY A 625 -22.21 12.46 2.44
N HIS A 626 -21.00 12.96 2.64
CA HIS A 626 -19.93 12.85 1.66
C HIS A 626 -18.60 12.46 2.29
N PHE A 627 -17.73 11.89 1.47
CA PHE A 627 -16.40 11.44 1.90
C PHE A 627 -15.26 12.07 1.09
N ASP A 628 -15.57 12.88 0.09
CA ASP A 628 -14.59 13.79 -0.52
C ASP A 628 -14.36 15.01 0.37
N VAL A 629 -13.22 15.67 0.18
CA VAL A 629 -12.79 16.83 0.98
C VAL A 629 -12.11 17.86 0.09
N VAL A 630 -12.13 19.13 0.48
CA VAL A 630 -11.33 20.17 -0.20
C VAL A 630 -9.82 20.00 0.02
N GLU A 631 -9.03 20.73 -0.77
CA GLU A 631 -7.57 20.79 -0.66
C GLU A 631 -7.12 21.09 0.79
N PRO A 632 -6.08 20.40 1.31
CA PRO A 632 -5.58 20.68 2.64
C PRO A 632 -4.87 22.03 2.71
N GLU A 633 -4.87 22.66 3.88
CA GLU A 633 -4.12 23.89 4.16
C GLU A 633 -3.33 23.73 5.48
N PRO A 634 -2.00 23.92 5.51
CA PRO A 634 -1.12 24.28 4.39
C PRO A 634 -0.70 23.09 3.51
N ASP A 635 -0.82 21.86 4.00
CA ASP A 635 -0.28 20.66 3.36
C ASP A 635 -0.94 19.37 3.88
N ASP A 636 -0.50 18.23 3.35
CA ASP A 636 -0.99 16.88 3.66
C ASP A 636 -0.86 16.46 5.14
N SER A 637 -0.24 17.26 6.01
CA SER A 637 -0.26 17.01 7.46
C SER A 637 -1.68 16.93 8.02
N GLN A 638 -2.67 17.58 7.38
CA GLN A 638 -4.08 17.47 7.76
C GLN A 638 -4.68 16.08 7.54
N PHE A 639 -4.03 15.19 6.78
CA PHE A 639 -4.41 13.78 6.64
C PHE A 639 -3.74 12.88 7.69
N THR A 640 -2.97 13.44 8.62
CA THR A 640 -2.49 12.77 9.83
C THR A 640 -3.36 13.20 11.01
N PRO A 641 -4.46 12.48 11.30
CA PRO A 641 -5.40 12.92 12.31
C PRO A 641 -4.75 12.91 13.71
N ARG A 642 -5.07 13.93 14.51
CA ARG A 642 -4.55 14.07 15.88
C ARG A 642 -5.67 14.42 16.84
N ILE A 643 -5.62 13.84 18.04
CA ILE A 643 -6.55 14.16 19.12
C ILE A 643 -5.84 15.12 20.08
N GLU A 644 -6.42 16.30 20.29
CA GLU A 644 -5.93 17.28 21.26
C GLU A 644 -7.11 17.83 22.08
N GLY A 645 -7.12 17.49 23.36
CA GLY A 645 -8.25 17.78 24.25
C GLY A 645 -9.53 17.10 23.74
N ASP A 646 -10.60 17.87 23.62
CA ASP A 646 -11.91 17.40 23.17
C ASP A 646 -12.09 17.42 21.65
N TYR A 647 -11.00 17.60 20.89
CA TYR A 647 -11.06 17.78 19.44
C TYR A 647 -10.24 16.75 18.67
N LEU A 648 -10.83 16.23 17.59
CA LEU A 648 -10.15 15.46 16.55
C LEU A 648 -9.83 16.42 15.40
N TYR A 649 -8.55 16.69 15.19
CA TYR A 649 -8.08 17.55 14.10
C TYR A 649 -7.75 16.72 12.86
N GLY A 650 -8.10 17.26 11.69
CA GLY A 650 -7.79 16.67 10.38
C GLY A 650 -8.74 17.18 9.30
N ARG A 651 -8.31 17.13 8.03
CA ARG A 651 -9.15 17.53 6.89
C ARG A 651 -10.32 16.54 6.74
N GLY A 652 -11.52 17.09 6.73
CA GLY A 652 -12.77 16.33 6.73
C GLY A 652 -13.19 15.80 8.11
N ALA A 653 -12.49 16.14 9.19
CA ALA A 653 -12.92 15.77 10.54
C ALA A 653 -14.28 16.42 10.86
N ALA A 654 -14.42 17.71 10.56
CA ALA A 654 -15.67 18.44 10.74
C ALA A 654 -16.60 18.32 9.52
N ASP A 655 -16.03 18.14 8.32
CA ASP A 655 -16.77 18.21 7.04
C ASP A 655 -16.42 17.07 6.07
N MET A 656 -17.00 15.88 6.19
CA MET A 656 -17.89 15.42 7.26
C MET A 656 -17.61 13.95 7.65
N LYS A 657 -16.36 13.49 7.52
CA LYS A 657 -15.95 12.07 7.69
C LYS A 657 -16.26 11.50 9.07
N THR A 658 -16.33 12.31 10.12
CA THR A 658 -16.74 11.84 11.45
C THR A 658 -18.23 11.49 11.52
N VAL A 659 -19.08 12.25 10.81
CA VAL A 659 -20.51 11.93 10.69
C VAL A 659 -20.69 10.68 9.84
N VAL A 660 -19.93 10.56 8.73
CA VAL A 660 -19.89 9.32 7.93
C VAL A 660 -19.53 8.13 8.81
N ALA A 661 -18.43 8.19 9.55
CA ALA A 661 -18.02 7.12 10.46
C ALA A 661 -19.13 6.75 11.48
N THR A 662 -19.85 7.76 11.99
CA THR A 662 -20.97 7.55 12.90
C THR A 662 -22.11 6.76 12.24
N TYR A 663 -22.48 7.10 10.99
CA TYR A 663 -23.49 6.34 10.23
C TYR A 663 -23.07 4.90 10.01
N LEU A 664 -21.82 4.65 9.63
CA LEU A 664 -21.32 3.30 9.36
C LEU A 664 -21.36 2.42 10.62
N VAL A 665 -20.83 2.94 11.74
CA VAL A 665 -20.84 2.22 13.03
C VAL A 665 -22.27 1.97 13.49
N TRP A 666 -23.15 2.97 13.39
CA TRP A 666 -24.55 2.84 13.76
C TRP A 666 -25.29 1.78 12.96
N MET A 667 -25.17 1.79 11.62
CA MET A 667 -25.81 0.78 10.77
C MET A 667 -25.31 -0.63 11.09
N LYS A 668 -24.00 -0.81 11.30
CA LYS A 668 -23.42 -2.09 11.74
C LYS A 668 -23.98 -2.54 13.09
N ASP A 669 -24.12 -1.64 14.05
CA ASP A 669 -24.65 -1.99 15.37
C ASP A 669 -26.11 -2.42 15.28
N ILE A 670 -26.94 -1.69 14.52
CA ILE A 670 -28.34 -2.08 14.27
C ILE A 670 -28.41 -3.45 13.59
N MET A 671 -27.53 -3.73 12.62
CA MET A 671 -27.44 -5.05 11.97
C MET A 671 -27.22 -6.19 12.98
N ARG A 672 -26.43 -5.95 14.04
CA ARG A 672 -26.10 -6.94 15.07
C ARG A 672 -27.24 -7.16 16.09
N VAL A 673 -27.97 -6.10 16.46
CA VAL A 673 -28.96 -6.16 17.55
C VAL A 673 -30.41 -6.33 17.08
N ALA A 674 -30.72 -5.98 15.83
CA ALA A 674 -32.08 -6.10 15.33
C ALA A 674 -32.36 -7.50 14.75
N ASN A 675 -33.53 -8.06 15.09
CA ASN A 675 -34.05 -9.24 14.40
C ASN A 675 -34.36 -8.87 12.93
N LYS A 676 -34.10 -9.80 11.99
CA LYS A 676 -34.27 -9.60 10.54
C LYS A 676 -35.63 -8.99 10.13
N ASP A 677 -36.69 -9.25 10.90
CA ASP A 677 -38.04 -8.73 10.63
C ASP A 677 -38.33 -7.32 11.23
N LYS A 678 -37.33 -6.67 11.84
CA LYS A 678 -37.50 -5.43 12.64
C LYS A 678 -36.49 -4.31 12.30
N TYR A 679 -35.79 -4.39 11.17
CA TYR A 679 -34.90 -3.31 10.75
C TYR A 679 -35.67 -2.00 10.50
N PRO A 680 -35.10 -0.83 10.87
CA PRO A 680 -35.74 0.46 10.69
C PRO A 680 -35.86 0.81 9.19
N ASN A 681 -36.81 1.67 8.83
CA ASN A 681 -36.95 2.16 7.45
C ASN A 681 -36.03 3.35 7.20
N ILE A 682 -34.72 3.11 7.33
CA ILE A 682 -33.67 4.14 7.20
C ILE A 682 -32.62 3.60 6.22
N SER A 683 -32.26 4.42 5.23
CA SER A 683 -31.22 4.12 4.23
C SER A 683 -30.09 5.15 4.31
N LEU A 684 -28.96 4.83 3.69
CA LEU A 684 -27.76 5.66 3.67
C LEU A 684 -27.30 5.91 2.23
N LEU A 685 -27.03 7.16 1.87
CA LEU A 685 -26.37 7.55 0.62
C LEU A 685 -25.13 8.39 0.92
N LEU A 686 -23.97 7.92 0.50
CA LEU A 686 -22.70 8.63 0.63
C LEU A 686 -22.11 8.89 -0.76
N VAL A 687 -21.68 10.13 -1.01
CA VAL A 687 -21.13 10.55 -2.31
C VAL A 687 -19.69 11.06 -2.18
N GLY A 688 -18.92 10.96 -3.26
CA GLY A 688 -17.53 11.41 -3.34
C GLY A 688 -17.33 12.68 -4.17
N ASN A 689 -18.33 13.55 -4.28
CA ASN A 689 -18.26 14.78 -5.09
C ASN A 689 -19.12 15.94 -4.56
N GLU A 690 -19.38 16.00 -3.24
CA GLU A 690 -20.18 17.08 -2.66
C GLU A 690 -19.50 18.43 -2.81
N GLU A 691 -18.19 18.48 -2.56
CA GLU A 691 -17.40 19.72 -2.58
C GLU A 691 -17.31 20.30 -4.01
N ASN A 692 -17.54 19.46 -5.02
CA ASN A 692 -17.66 19.82 -6.44
C ASN A 692 -19.07 20.27 -6.87
N GLY A 693 -20.03 20.24 -5.95
CA GLY A 693 -21.42 20.61 -6.19
C GLY A 693 -22.30 19.48 -6.74
N GLU A 694 -21.84 18.23 -6.77
CA GLU A 694 -22.60 17.01 -7.13
C GLU A 694 -23.23 16.98 -8.53
N ALA A 695 -22.81 17.86 -9.45
CA ALA A 695 -23.35 17.96 -10.81
C ALA A 695 -22.90 16.81 -11.74
N GLU A 696 -21.81 16.13 -11.38
CA GLU A 696 -21.23 15.03 -12.13
C GLU A 696 -21.97 13.71 -11.89
N ALA A 697 -21.71 12.70 -12.74
CA ALA A 697 -22.30 11.38 -12.60
C ALA A 697 -22.07 10.80 -11.19
N TRP A 698 -23.09 10.11 -10.68
CA TRP A 698 -23.15 9.54 -9.33
C TRP A 698 -23.11 10.54 -8.15
N GLY A 699 -23.26 11.84 -8.41
CA GLY A 699 -23.72 12.77 -7.37
C GLY A 699 -25.13 12.43 -6.86
N THR A 700 -25.53 13.00 -5.73
CA THR A 700 -26.83 12.75 -5.09
C THR A 700 -28.02 12.76 -6.06
N PRO A 701 -28.23 13.77 -6.93
CA PRO A 701 -29.39 13.79 -7.83
C PRO A 701 -29.39 12.63 -8.83
N HIS A 702 -28.22 12.15 -9.25
CA HIS A 702 -28.08 11.02 -10.16
C HIS A 702 -28.47 9.71 -9.48
N VAL A 703 -27.97 9.47 -8.28
CA VAL A 703 -28.26 8.23 -7.53
C VAL A 703 -29.73 8.17 -7.14
N ILE A 704 -30.32 9.28 -6.69
CA ILE A 704 -31.76 9.38 -6.40
C ILE A 704 -32.59 9.01 -7.63
N LYS A 705 -32.24 9.56 -8.80
CA LYS A 705 -32.96 9.29 -10.05
C LYS A 705 -32.80 7.84 -10.50
N GLU A 706 -31.58 7.33 -10.48
CA GLU A 706 -31.24 5.96 -10.90
C GLU A 706 -31.97 4.90 -10.05
N LEU A 707 -32.09 5.14 -8.75
CA LEU A 707 -32.77 4.24 -7.82
C LEU A 707 -34.26 4.54 -7.63
N GLY A 708 -34.78 5.64 -8.20
CA GLY A 708 -36.16 6.08 -7.99
C GLY A 708 -36.47 6.40 -6.53
N LEU A 709 -35.54 6.99 -5.79
CA LEU A 709 -35.72 7.29 -4.36
C LEU A 709 -36.70 8.44 -4.14
N ASN A 710 -37.60 8.27 -3.17
CA ASN A 710 -38.52 9.30 -2.71
C ASN A 710 -38.67 9.20 -1.17
N PRO A 711 -37.64 9.65 -0.42
CA PRO A 711 -37.62 9.49 1.03
C PRO A 711 -38.68 10.36 1.70
N ALA A 712 -39.20 9.89 2.84
CA ALA A 712 -40.09 10.68 3.71
C ALA A 712 -39.37 11.87 4.34
N LEU A 713 -38.07 11.75 4.58
CA LEU A 713 -37.19 12.82 5.03
C LEU A 713 -35.77 12.58 4.54
N PHE A 714 -35.16 13.60 3.96
CA PHE A 714 -33.75 13.63 3.58
C PHE A 714 -32.96 14.34 4.69
N ILE A 715 -31.99 13.65 5.31
CA ILE A 715 -31.14 14.22 6.37
C ILE A 715 -29.73 14.37 5.83
N ALA A 716 -29.33 15.61 5.51
CA ALA A 716 -27.95 15.93 5.19
C ALA A 716 -27.14 16.05 6.49
N GLY A 717 -26.17 15.16 6.68
CA GLY A 717 -25.36 15.03 7.90
C GLY A 717 -24.35 16.16 8.15
N GLU A 718 -24.45 17.29 7.47
CA GLU A 718 -23.49 18.38 7.57
C GLU A 718 -23.43 19.00 8.97
N ARG A 719 -22.27 19.57 9.30
CA ARG A 719 -22.06 20.27 10.58
C ARG A 719 -23.13 21.32 10.84
N THR A 720 -23.78 21.23 12.00
CA THR A 720 -24.75 22.25 12.48
C THR A 720 -24.40 22.88 13.83
N GLY A 721 -23.47 22.31 14.59
CA GLY A 721 -22.88 22.97 15.76
C GLY A 721 -21.80 23.98 15.37
N GLU A 722 -22.22 25.22 15.07
CA GLU A 722 -21.34 26.23 14.48
C GLU A 722 -20.39 26.91 15.48
N LYS A 723 -20.68 26.88 16.79
CA LYS A 723 -19.73 27.35 17.83
C LYS A 723 -18.62 26.34 18.07
N GLY A 724 -18.87 25.08 17.72
CA GLY A 724 -17.91 23.98 17.78
C GLY A 724 -17.77 23.32 19.13
N ASN A 725 -18.70 23.57 20.06
CA ASN A 725 -18.72 22.94 21.38
C ASN A 725 -20.13 22.47 21.79
N GLU A 726 -21.08 22.48 20.84
CA GLU A 726 -22.44 22.03 21.07
C GLU A 726 -22.53 20.50 21.03
N LEU A 727 -23.40 19.92 21.85
CA LEU A 727 -23.57 18.46 21.91
C LEU A 727 -24.47 17.91 20.78
N PHE A 728 -25.49 18.66 20.36
CA PHE A 728 -26.55 18.18 19.46
C PHE A 728 -26.67 18.94 18.11
N GLY A 729 -25.97 20.07 17.95
CA GLY A 729 -26.18 20.94 16.78
C GLY A 729 -27.58 21.57 16.73
N GLU A 730 -27.98 22.05 15.55
CA GLU A 730 -29.33 22.57 15.28
C GLU A 730 -29.97 21.73 14.16
N ILE A 731 -31.24 21.38 14.31
CA ILE A 731 -31.98 20.73 13.23
C ILE A 731 -32.43 21.82 12.26
N CYS A 732 -31.68 22.02 11.18
CA CYS A 732 -31.95 23.06 10.21
C CYS A 732 -33.02 22.60 9.22
N ILE A 733 -34.23 23.14 9.38
CA ILE A 733 -35.39 22.79 8.54
C ILE A 733 -35.52 23.65 7.28
N GLU A 734 -34.74 24.73 7.21
CA GLU A 734 -34.59 25.57 6.02
C GLU A 734 -33.11 25.66 5.62
N ASN A 735 -32.83 25.61 4.31
CA ASN A 735 -31.51 25.80 3.73
C ASN A 735 -31.58 26.73 2.50
N ARG A 736 -30.53 27.54 2.28
CA ARG A 736 -30.40 28.35 1.06
C ARG A 736 -30.04 27.49 -0.15
N GLY A 737 -30.50 27.93 -1.31
CA GLY A 737 -30.13 27.37 -2.60
C GLY A 737 -28.84 27.99 -3.18
N VAL A 738 -28.61 27.72 -4.46
CA VAL A 738 -27.52 28.33 -5.22
C VAL A 738 -27.94 28.57 -6.66
N MET A 739 -27.64 29.76 -7.18
CA MET A 739 -27.86 30.12 -8.56
C MET A 739 -26.65 30.91 -9.07
N ARG A 740 -26.00 30.43 -10.12
CA ARG A 740 -24.87 31.11 -10.76
C ARG A 740 -25.09 31.19 -12.26
N PHE A 741 -24.74 32.34 -12.82
CA PHE A 741 -24.83 32.56 -14.26
C PHE A 741 -23.93 33.71 -14.70
N ASP A 742 -23.59 33.67 -15.99
CA ASP A 742 -22.85 34.72 -16.67
C ASP A 742 -23.79 35.52 -17.57
N VAL A 743 -23.64 36.84 -17.59
CA VAL A 743 -24.22 37.73 -18.61
C VAL A 743 -23.10 38.19 -19.53
N ILE A 744 -23.25 37.89 -20.81
CA ILE A 744 -22.21 38.03 -21.83
C ILE A 744 -22.63 39.09 -22.84
N ALA A 745 -21.77 40.08 -23.04
CA ALA A 745 -21.95 41.13 -24.03
C ALA A 745 -20.99 40.90 -25.21
N HIS A 746 -21.54 40.82 -26.41
CA HIS A 746 -20.77 40.63 -27.64
C HIS A 746 -20.51 41.96 -28.36
N GLY A 747 -19.28 42.13 -28.84
CA GLY A 747 -18.80 43.30 -29.58
C GLY A 747 -17.85 42.91 -30.70
N ALA A 748 -17.01 43.84 -31.15
CA ALA A 748 -16.00 43.59 -32.17
C ALA A 748 -14.68 44.27 -31.82
N LYS A 749 -13.55 43.62 -32.15
CA LYS A 749 -12.22 44.24 -32.03
C LYS A 749 -12.04 45.29 -33.11
N GLY A 750 -11.70 46.50 -32.71
CA GLY A 750 -11.45 47.65 -33.58
C GLY A 750 -10.62 48.72 -32.88
N HIS A 751 -10.22 49.77 -33.61
CA HIS A 751 -9.49 50.89 -33.02
C HIS A 751 -10.46 51.78 -32.23
N SER A 752 -10.17 52.06 -30.95
CA SER A 752 -11.06 52.83 -30.06
C SER A 752 -11.32 54.30 -30.47
N GLY A 753 -10.68 54.78 -31.55
CA GLY A 753 -10.84 56.13 -32.09
C GLY A 753 -11.71 56.22 -33.35
N VAL A 754 -12.22 55.09 -33.85
CA VAL A 754 -13.14 55.02 -34.99
C VAL A 754 -14.52 54.67 -34.45
N ALA A 755 -15.56 55.43 -34.81
CA ALA A 755 -16.92 55.17 -34.35
C ALA A 755 -17.40 53.77 -34.78
N GLY A 756 -17.49 52.84 -33.82
CA GLY A 756 -17.93 51.47 -34.01
C GLY A 756 -18.14 50.74 -32.68
N THR A 757 -19.12 49.83 -32.66
CA THR A 757 -19.68 49.00 -31.54
C THR A 757 -19.70 49.65 -30.16
N GLY A 758 -20.90 49.88 -29.61
CA GLY A 758 -21.10 50.51 -28.29
C GLY A 758 -20.30 49.86 -27.16
N ASP A 759 -19.93 50.66 -26.16
CA ASP A 759 -19.06 50.25 -25.04
C ASP A 759 -19.66 49.06 -24.28
N LEU A 760 -18.95 47.92 -24.30
CA LEU A 760 -19.37 46.71 -23.60
C LEU A 760 -19.36 46.91 -22.07
N SER A 761 -18.49 47.79 -21.55
CA SER A 761 -18.43 48.12 -20.12
C SER A 761 -19.72 48.80 -19.69
N ASP A 762 -20.18 49.80 -20.44
CA ASP A 762 -21.45 50.48 -20.17
C ASP A 762 -22.63 49.51 -20.24
N LYS A 763 -22.65 48.60 -21.23
CA LYS A 763 -23.70 47.58 -21.36
C LYS A 763 -23.75 46.65 -20.14
N LEU A 764 -22.62 46.15 -19.66
CA LEU A 764 -22.58 45.24 -18.51
C LEU A 764 -22.84 45.96 -17.19
N ILE A 765 -22.42 47.23 -17.06
CA ILE A 765 -22.78 48.06 -15.91
C ILE A 765 -24.30 48.31 -15.88
N ALA A 766 -24.92 48.61 -17.03
CA ALA A 766 -26.36 48.73 -17.15
C ALA A 766 -27.08 47.42 -16.81
N ALA A 767 -26.57 46.28 -17.29
CA ALA A 767 -27.07 44.95 -16.93
C ALA A 767 -27.00 44.71 -15.42
N ARG A 768 -25.88 45.04 -14.76
CA ARG A 768 -25.74 44.93 -13.31
C ARG A 768 -26.80 45.75 -12.55
N ILE A 769 -27.11 46.96 -13.01
CA ILE A 769 -28.13 47.81 -12.37
C ILE A 769 -29.51 47.17 -12.53
N ALA A 770 -29.88 46.78 -13.75
CA ALA A 770 -31.16 46.14 -14.02
C ALA A 770 -31.34 44.81 -13.27
N LEU A 771 -30.28 43.99 -13.20
CA LEU A 771 -30.28 42.75 -12.44
C LEU A 771 -30.54 42.99 -10.95
N ASN A 772 -29.98 44.05 -10.35
CA ASN A 772 -30.31 44.40 -8.96
C ASN A 772 -31.79 44.76 -8.77
N GLU A 773 -32.43 45.41 -9.75
CA GLU A 773 -33.87 45.67 -9.72
C GLU A 773 -34.69 44.39 -9.84
N LEU A 774 -34.24 43.43 -10.66
CA LEU A 774 -34.85 42.10 -10.74
C LEU A 774 -34.68 41.32 -9.43
N PHE A 775 -33.49 41.37 -8.83
CA PHE A 775 -33.23 40.76 -7.53
C PHE A 775 -34.17 41.33 -6.45
N ALA A 776 -34.41 42.64 -6.44
CA ALA A 776 -35.33 43.25 -5.49
C ALA A 776 -36.80 42.83 -5.68
N LYS A 777 -37.18 42.33 -6.87
CA LYS A 777 -38.54 41.86 -7.18
C LYS A 777 -38.74 40.38 -6.87
N HIS A 778 -37.71 39.55 -7.07
CA HIS A 778 -37.82 38.10 -6.99
C HIS A 778 -37.12 37.48 -5.77
N LEU A 779 -36.24 38.22 -5.09
CA LEU A 779 -35.51 37.75 -3.91
C LEU A 779 -35.90 38.53 -2.66
N THR A 780 -35.88 37.84 -1.53
CA THR A 780 -36.06 38.40 -0.19
C THR A 780 -34.73 38.95 0.33
N LEU A 781 -34.35 40.15 -0.11
CA LEU A 781 -33.05 40.76 0.24
C LEU A 781 -33.01 41.40 1.64
N LYS A 782 -34.17 41.54 2.30
CA LYS A 782 -34.30 42.04 3.68
C LYS A 782 -35.45 41.33 4.39
N ALA A 783 -35.17 40.75 5.56
CA ALA A 783 -36.17 40.15 6.44
C ALA A 783 -35.92 40.58 7.90
N ALA A 784 -37.00 40.69 8.70
CA ALA A 784 -36.92 41.16 10.08
C ALA A 784 -36.20 40.18 11.02
N ASP A 785 -36.20 38.89 10.69
CA ASP A 785 -35.54 37.80 11.41
C ASP A 785 -34.13 37.48 10.88
N GLY A 786 -33.66 38.25 9.88
CA GLY A 786 -32.36 38.06 9.25
C GLY A 786 -32.29 36.93 8.21
N TRP A 787 -33.39 36.20 7.95
CA TRP A 787 -33.43 35.17 6.91
C TRP A 787 -33.71 35.79 5.55
N GLN A 788 -32.62 36.08 4.85
CA GLN A 788 -32.62 36.79 3.57
C GLN A 788 -31.69 36.12 2.56
N SER A 789 -31.97 36.34 1.28
CA SER A 789 -31.13 35.91 0.17
C SER A 789 -29.86 36.75 0.08
N GLN A 790 -28.85 36.24 -0.62
CA GLN A 790 -27.67 37.04 -0.98
C GLN A 790 -27.48 37.03 -2.48
N ALA A 791 -27.17 38.18 -3.07
CA ALA A 791 -26.78 38.30 -4.47
C ALA A 791 -25.47 39.08 -4.56
N LYS A 792 -24.52 38.56 -5.33
CA LYS A 792 -23.19 39.14 -5.53
C LYS A 792 -22.83 39.11 -7.00
N PHE A 793 -21.95 40.04 -7.39
CA PHE A 793 -21.32 40.08 -8.70
C PHE A 793 -19.82 39.83 -8.49
N PRO A 794 -19.35 38.58 -8.55
CA PRO A 794 -17.96 38.26 -8.20
C PRO A 794 -16.93 38.93 -9.10
N PHE A 795 -17.25 39.15 -10.38
CA PHE A 795 -16.36 39.79 -11.34
C PHE A 795 -17.12 40.47 -12.48
N ILE A 796 -16.44 41.43 -13.12
CA ILE A 796 -16.76 41.97 -14.44
C ILE A 796 -15.46 41.99 -15.25
N SER A 797 -15.46 41.46 -16.46
CA SER A 797 -14.28 41.37 -17.33
C SER A 797 -14.59 41.96 -18.69
N VAL A 798 -13.86 43.00 -19.10
CA VAL A 798 -13.97 43.65 -20.41
C VAL A 798 -12.59 44.15 -20.84
N GLY A 799 -12.16 43.77 -22.05
CA GLY A 799 -10.88 44.21 -22.61
C GLY A 799 -9.65 43.54 -21.99
N THR A 800 -8.48 44.10 -22.25
CA THR A 800 -7.20 43.54 -21.79
C THR A 800 -6.42 44.63 -21.03
N PRO A 801 -6.00 44.38 -19.78
CA PRO A 801 -5.21 45.35 -19.02
C PRO A 801 -3.99 45.85 -19.80
N GLY A 802 -3.81 47.17 -19.86
CA GLY A 802 -2.71 47.83 -20.58
C GLY A 802 -2.95 48.07 -22.07
N VAL A 803 -4.06 47.60 -22.65
CA VAL A 803 -4.41 47.81 -24.06
C VAL A 803 -5.55 48.83 -24.16
N TYR A 804 -5.24 50.07 -24.53
CA TYR A 804 -6.20 51.18 -24.55
C TYR A 804 -6.82 51.46 -25.93
N ASN A 805 -6.13 51.09 -27.00
CA ASN A 805 -6.51 51.46 -28.37
C ASN A 805 -7.33 50.39 -29.10
N VAL A 806 -7.73 49.31 -28.42
CA VAL A 806 -8.49 48.18 -29.00
C VAL A 806 -9.79 47.98 -28.23
N THR A 807 -10.93 47.97 -28.93
CA THR A 807 -12.24 47.62 -28.35
C THR A 807 -12.33 46.12 -28.06
N ALA A 808 -13.03 45.75 -26.98
CA ALA A 808 -13.23 44.35 -26.61
C ALA A 808 -14.23 43.66 -27.55
N ALA A 809 -13.94 42.40 -27.92
CA ALA A 809 -14.90 41.57 -28.65
C ALA A 809 -15.95 40.92 -27.75
N GLU A 810 -15.65 40.75 -26.47
CA GLU A 810 -16.52 40.11 -25.48
C GLU A 810 -16.30 40.77 -24.12
N GLY A 811 -17.38 40.84 -23.35
CA GLY A 811 -17.32 41.16 -21.92
C GLY A 811 -18.25 40.25 -21.13
N VAL A 812 -17.86 39.91 -19.90
CA VAL A 812 -18.60 38.97 -19.05
C VAL A 812 -18.85 39.59 -17.67
N LEU A 813 -20.10 39.51 -17.20
CA LEU A 813 -20.51 39.82 -15.83
C LEU A 813 -20.93 38.52 -15.13
N GLY A 814 -20.14 38.09 -14.14
CA GLY A 814 -20.48 36.92 -13.33
C GLY A 814 -21.45 37.27 -12.21
N VAL A 815 -22.42 36.39 -11.95
CA VAL A 815 -23.45 36.54 -10.91
C VAL A 815 -23.52 35.28 -10.03
N GLU A 816 -23.57 35.48 -8.71
CA GLU A 816 -23.87 34.42 -7.73
C GLU A 816 -24.99 34.85 -6.79
N ILE A 817 -25.99 33.99 -6.64
CA ILE A 817 -27.15 34.18 -5.78
C ILE A 817 -27.30 32.97 -4.85
N ARG A 818 -27.61 33.25 -3.59
CA ARG A 818 -27.99 32.28 -2.56
C ARG A 818 -29.45 32.55 -2.19
N PRO A 819 -30.43 32.00 -2.93
CA PRO A 819 -31.84 32.21 -2.66
C PRO A 819 -32.29 31.51 -1.38
N ILE A 820 -33.33 32.02 -0.74
CA ILE A 820 -34.07 31.32 0.31
C ILE A 820 -35.26 30.56 -0.32
N PRO A 821 -35.82 29.52 0.33
CA PRO A 821 -36.87 28.69 -0.27
C PRO A 821 -38.11 29.45 -0.76
N GLN A 822 -38.39 30.60 -0.14
CA GLN A 822 -39.53 31.47 -0.44
C GLN A 822 -39.33 32.34 -1.71
N ASP A 823 -38.11 32.40 -2.24
CA ASP A 823 -37.79 33.23 -3.41
C ASP A 823 -38.34 32.64 -4.72
N ASP A 824 -38.68 33.53 -5.65
CA ASP A 824 -39.13 33.17 -6.99
C ASP A 824 -37.94 33.01 -7.95
N VAL A 825 -37.17 31.94 -7.77
CA VAL A 825 -35.96 31.67 -8.57
C VAL A 825 -36.30 31.42 -10.05
N LEU A 826 -37.44 30.77 -10.33
CA LEU A 826 -37.89 30.50 -11.71
C LEU A 826 -38.36 31.76 -12.43
N GLY A 827 -39.11 32.63 -11.75
CA GLY A 827 -39.46 33.93 -12.29
C GLY A 827 -38.25 34.83 -12.46
N LEU A 828 -37.29 34.80 -11.53
CA LEU A 828 -36.03 35.53 -11.68
C LEU A 828 -35.27 35.08 -12.93
N ARG A 829 -35.12 33.77 -13.15
CA ARG A 829 -34.51 33.24 -14.38
C ARG A 829 -35.21 33.76 -15.62
N SER A 830 -36.54 33.65 -15.66
CA SER A 830 -37.33 34.10 -16.82
C SER A 830 -37.17 35.59 -17.08
N ALA A 831 -37.11 36.41 -16.02
CA ALA A 831 -36.89 37.85 -16.12
C ALA A 831 -35.48 38.21 -16.59
N VAL A 832 -34.45 37.47 -16.12
CA VAL A 832 -33.07 37.64 -16.57
C VAL A 832 -32.91 37.26 -18.04
N GLU A 833 -33.47 36.12 -18.46
CA GLU A 833 -33.47 35.68 -19.87
C GLU A 833 -34.15 36.72 -20.77
N SER A 834 -35.32 37.23 -20.36
CA SER A 834 -36.06 38.27 -21.09
C SER A 834 -35.25 39.57 -21.19
N TYR A 835 -34.67 40.03 -20.08
CA TYR A 835 -33.83 41.23 -20.06
C TYR A 835 -32.62 41.10 -21.00
N CYS A 836 -31.93 39.95 -20.96
CA CYS A 836 -30.76 39.72 -21.80
C CYS A 836 -31.16 39.71 -23.29
N ALA A 837 -32.25 39.02 -23.64
CA ALA A 837 -32.76 38.98 -25.01
C ALA A 837 -33.14 40.36 -25.55
N GLU A 838 -33.83 41.19 -24.76
CA GLU A 838 -34.24 42.55 -25.14
C GLU A 838 -33.05 43.51 -25.34
N ASN A 839 -31.94 43.27 -24.63
CA ASN A 839 -30.76 44.14 -24.64
C ASN A 839 -29.60 43.59 -25.49
N GLY A 840 -29.82 42.50 -26.24
CA GLY A 840 -28.79 41.87 -27.08
C GLY A 840 -27.60 41.32 -26.29
N LEU A 841 -27.88 40.78 -25.10
CA LEU A 841 -26.94 40.09 -24.23
C LEU A 841 -27.24 38.59 -24.25
N GLU A 842 -26.22 37.77 -24.06
CA GLU A 842 -26.36 36.34 -23.83
C GLU A 842 -26.35 36.07 -22.32
N VAL A 843 -27.09 35.06 -21.88
CA VAL A 843 -27.05 34.57 -20.50
C VAL A 843 -26.79 33.07 -20.47
N LYS A 844 -25.92 32.65 -19.56
CA LYS A 844 -25.58 31.24 -19.38
C LYS A 844 -25.67 30.86 -17.90
N PHE A 845 -26.69 30.08 -17.54
CA PHE A 845 -26.85 29.53 -16.20
C PHE A 845 -25.97 28.31 -16.02
N THR A 846 -25.13 28.30 -14.99
CA THR A 846 -24.21 27.20 -14.66
C THR A 846 -24.77 26.31 -13.54
N VAL A 847 -25.46 26.89 -12.56
CA VAL A 847 -26.21 26.14 -11.54
C VAL A 847 -27.48 26.90 -11.18
N MET A 848 -28.57 26.18 -10.90
CA MET A 848 -29.83 26.79 -10.46
C MET A 848 -30.64 25.80 -9.61
N GLU A 849 -30.50 25.94 -8.30
CA GLU A 849 -31.17 25.14 -7.28
C GLU A 849 -31.80 26.08 -6.25
N ASN A 850 -33.07 25.89 -5.94
CA ASN A 850 -33.75 26.69 -4.92
C ASN A 850 -33.34 26.22 -3.51
N GLY A 851 -33.61 27.05 -2.50
CA GLY A 851 -33.55 26.62 -1.11
C GLY A 851 -34.58 25.54 -0.79
N VAL A 852 -34.37 24.83 0.32
CA VAL A 852 -35.29 23.80 0.82
C VAL A 852 -35.93 24.25 2.12
N ALA A 853 -37.23 24.00 2.27
CA ALA A 853 -37.99 24.18 3.50
C ALA A 853 -38.81 22.92 3.77
N CYS A 854 -38.44 22.17 4.80
CA CYS A 854 -39.18 20.98 5.22
C CYS A 854 -40.56 21.36 5.75
N ASP A 855 -41.58 20.56 5.44
CA ASP A 855 -42.91 20.76 6.03
C ASP A 855 -42.82 20.53 7.56
N PRO A 856 -43.17 21.52 8.40
CA PRO A 856 -43.19 21.35 9.86
C PRO A 856 -44.12 20.23 10.33
N ASN A 857 -45.07 19.81 9.50
CA ASN A 857 -45.99 18.71 9.80
C ASN A 857 -45.50 17.34 9.35
N ASN A 858 -44.36 17.25 8.67
CA ASN A 858 -43.79 16.00 8.20
C ASN A 858 -43.61 14.99 9.38
N PRO A 859 -44.22 13.79 9.32
CA PRO A 859 -44.13 12.80 10.39
C PRO A 859 -42.70 12.36 10.71
N ALA A 860 -41.84 12.24 9.70
CA ALA A 860 -40.45 11.85 9.88
C ALA A 860 -39.63 12.98 10.55
N LEU A 861 -39.93 14.25 10.25
CA LEU A 861 -39.34 15.39 10.96
C LEU A 861 -39.72 15.36 12.46
N LYS A 862 -41.00 15.11 12.76
CA LYS A 862 -41.47 14.98 14.15
C LYS A 862 -40.78 13.83 14.87
N ALA A 863 -40.58 12.69 14.20
CA ALA A 863 -39.83 11.56 14.73
C ALA A 863 -38.37 11.90 15.00
N LEU A 864 -37.71 12.67 14.12
CA LEU A 864 -36.34 13.15 14.34
C LEU A 864 -36.24 14.07 15.57
N ILE A 865 -37.13 15.06 15.68
CA ILE A 865 -37.14 15.99 16.83
C ILE A 865 -37.35 15.22 18.13
N GLU A 866 -38.28 14.26 18.14
CA GLU A 866 -38.53 13.42 19.31
C GLU A 866 -37.36 12.48 19.63
N ALA A 867 -36.67 11.96 18.61
CA ALA A 867 -35.47 11.15 18.80
C ALA A 867 -34.35 11.94 19.48
N VAL A 868 -34.13 13.19 19.08
CA VAL A 868 -33.14 14.09 19.70
C VAL A 868 -33.51 14.41 21.15
N LYS A 869 -34.80 14.58 21.46
CA LYS A 869 -35.29 14.68 22.85
C LYS A 869 -34.97 13.45 23.68
N ASN A 870 -35.31 12.28 23.16
CA ASN A 870 -35.08 11.01 23.86
C ASN A 870 -33.59 10.70 24.06
N ALA A 871 -32.73 11.22 23.19
CA ALA A 871 -31.28 11.08 23.30
C ALA A 871 -30.64 12.03 24.34
N GLY A 872 -31.36 13.06 24.80
CA GLY A 872 -30.93 13.88 25.93
C GLY A 872 -31.02 15.40 25.75
N ASP A 873 -31.56 15.91 24.65
CA ASP A 873 -31.81 17.36 24.48
C ASP A 873 -33.29 17.69 24.68
N PRO A 874 -33.74 18.11 25.88
CA PRO A 874 -35.16 18.31 26.16
C PRO A 874 -35.83 19.37 25.27
N GLU A 875 -35.05 20.30 24.70
CA GLU A 875 -35.51 21.36 23.82
C GLU A 875 -34.63 21.44 22.55
N PRO A 876 -34.79 20.50 21.59
CA PRO A 876 -33.99 20.49 20.36
C PRO A 876 -34.14 21.80 19.61
N ARG A 877 -33.00 22.42 19.27
CA ARG A 877 -32.99 23.69 18.54
C ARG A 877 -33.33 23.47 17.08
N ILE A 878 -34.29 24.26 16.59
CA ILE A 878 -34.65 24.33 15.18
C ILE A 878 -33.95 25.54 14.56
N GLY A 879 -33.16 25.30 13.53
CA GLY A 879 -32.29 26.30 12.90
C GLY A 879 -32.56 26.50 11.42
N ARG A 880 -31.69 27.30 10.79
CA ARG A 880 -31.65 27.50 9.33
C ARG A 880 -30.20 27.45 8.87
N LYS A 881 -29.91 26.66 7.85
CA LYS A 881 -28.54 26.50 7.33
C LYS A 881 -28.27 27.61 6.30
N LEU A 882 -27.14 28.31 6.45
CA LEU A 882 -26.77 29.41 5.57
C LEU A 882 -26.10 28.94 4.26
N PRO A 883 -25.15 27.98 4.26
CA PRO A 883 -24.55 27.44 3.04
C PRO A 883 -25.42 26.35 2.41
N GLY A 884 -25.40 26.23 1.08
CA GLY A 884 -26.04 25.11 0.38
C GLY A 884 -25.36 23.78 0.69
N THR A 885 -26.13 22.70 0.76
CA THR A 885 -25.68 21.31 1.05
C THR A 885 -26.43 20.34 0.14
N SER A 886 -26.16 19.04 0.16
CA SER A 886 -26.92 18.04 -0.64
C SER A 886 -28.42 18.03 -0.35
N ALA A 887 -28.88 18.63 0.77
CA ALA A 887 -30.29 18.79 1.09
C ALA A 887 -31.11 19.42 -0.05
N ARG A 888 -30.49 20.27 -0.89
CA ARG A 888 -31.10 20.90 -2.07
C ARG A 888 -31.61 19.91 -3.13
N PHE A 889 -31.14 18.67 -3.11
CA PHE A 889 -31.56 17.61 -4.03
C PHE A 889 -32.71 16.76 -3.51
N ALA A 890 -33.22 17.04 -2.31
CA ALA A 890 -34.30 16.27 -1.72
C ALA A 890 -35.60 16.34 -2.54
N PRO A 891 -36.17 15.21 -2.96
CA PRO A 891 -37.46 15.17 -3.64
C PRO A 891 -38.55 15.88 -2.83
N GLY A 892 -39.31 16.78 -3.47
CA GLY A 892 -40.41 17.51 -2.83
C GLY A 892 -40.01 18.46 -1.70
N GLY A 893 -38.71 18.77 -1.55
CA GLY A 893 -38.21 19.72 -0.54
C GLY A 893 -38.31 19.22 0.91
N GLN A 894 -38.49 17.91 1.13
CA GLN A 894 -38.58 17.33 2.47
C GLN A 894 -37.17 17.01 3.02
N ALA A 895 -36.39 18.04 3.34
CA ALA A 895 -35.01 17.89 3.82
C ALA A 895 -34.70 18.68 5.08
N VAL A 896 -33.80 18.13 5.89
CA VAL A 896 -33.13 18.84 6.99
C VAL A 896 -31.63 18.73 6.85
N VAL A 897 -30.92 19.73 7.37
CA VAL A 897 -29.48 19.64 7.61
C VAL A 897 -29.28 19.44 9.11
N TRP A 898 -28.64 18.33 9.49
CA TRP A 898 -28.39 18.02 10.89
C TRP A 898 -27.20 17.08 11.07
N GLY A 899 -26.14 17.60 11.67
CA GLY A 899 -24.88 16.91 11.89
C GLY A 899 -24.15 17.43 13.13
N GLN A 900 -23.06 16.75 13.44
CA GLN A 900 -22.26 16.94 14.64
C GLN A 900 -21.52 18.29 14.65
N SER A 901 -20.80 18.56 15.74
CA SER A 901 -20.16 19.86 15.99
C SER A 901 -18.67 19.83 15.65
N GLY A 902 -18.12 20.99 15.30
CA GLY A 902 -16.71 21.13 14.98
C GLY A 902 -16.33 22.59 14.76
N VAL A 903 -15.11 22.87 14.34
CA VAL A 903 -14.61 24.21 14.02
C VAL A 903 -13.83 24.20 12.71
N GLY A 904 -13.85 25.34 12.03
CA GLY A 904 -12.99 25.61 10.87
C GLY A 904 -13.12 24.64 9.68
N PRO A 905 -14.33 24.25 9.22
CA PRO A 905 -14.43 23.56 7.94
C PRO A 905 -13.73 24.38 6.85
N HIS A 906 -13.06 23.69 5.93
CA HIS A 906 -12.23 24.27 4.86
C HIS A 906 -11.00 25.07 5.31
N ALA A 907 -10.69 25.13 6.62
CA ALA A 907 -9.56 25.90 7.14
C ALA A 907 -8.40 25.03 7.66
N LYS A 908 -7.26 25.67 7.93
CA LYS A 908 -6.05 25.05 8.51
C LYS A 908 -6.28 24.28 9.82
N ASN A 909 -7.17 24.78 10.68
CA ASN A 909 -7.44 24.20 12.00
C ASN A 909 -8.78 23.47 12.05
N GLU A 910 -9.17 22.82 10.94
CA GLU A 910 -10.38 22.00 10.93
C GLU A 910 -10.32 20.94 12.04
N ALA A 911 -11.36 20.90 12.87
CA ALA A 911 -11.45 19.95 13.96
C ALA A 911 -12.88 19.60 14.33
N HIS A 912 -13.10 18.34 14.68
CA HIS A 912 -14.36 17.80 15.15
C HIS A 912 -14.45 17.83 16.68
N PHE A 913 -15.61 18.20 17.24
CA PHE A 913 -15.84 18.19 18.68
C PHE A 913 -16.31 16.82 19.16
N ILE A 914 -15.39 16.05 19.75
CA ILE A 914 -15.56 14.65 20.13
C ILE A 914 -16.80 14.40 21.00
N PRO A 915 -17.14 15.24 22.01
CA PRO A 915 -18.32 15.02 22.84
C PRO A 915 -19.67 15.06 22.10
N SER A 916 -19.72 15.58 20.86
CA SER A 916 -20.94 15.59 20.05
C SER A 916 -21.25 14.24 19.37
N ILE A 917 -20.30 13.29 19.34
CA ILE A 917 -20.46 11.98 18.71
C ILE A 917 -21.54 11.14 19.41
N GLU A 918 -21.45 10.99 20.73
CA GLU A 918 -22.36 10.12 21.50
C GLU A 918 -23.82 10.60 21.46
N PRO A 919 -24.12 11.90 21.67
CA PRO A 919 -25.48 12.44 21.52
C PRO A 919 -26.10 12.18 20.14
N TYR A 920 -25.31 12.38 19.08
CA TYR A 920 -25.76 12.15 17.70
C TYR A 920 -26.05 10.67 17.43
N TYR A 921 -25.15 9.78 17.85
CA TYR A 921 -25.33 8.33 17.76
C TYR A 921 -26.56 7.84 18.54
N LYS A 922 -26.80 8.35 19.76
CA LYS A 922 -27.99 8.03 20.55
C LYS A 922 -29.28 8.49 19.86
N SER A 923 -29.27 9.67 19.26
CA SER A 923 -30.41 10.19 18.50
C SER A 923 -30.76 9.31 17.31
N LEU A 924 -29.78 8.77 16.58
CA LEU A 924 -30.03 7.80 15.51
C LEU A 924 -30.66 6.49 16.04
N ASN A 925 -30.22 6.01 17.22
CA ASN A 925 -30.84 4.85 17.87
C ASN A 925 -32.30 5.08 18.25
N GLU A 926 -32.63 6.26 18.79
CA GLU A 926 -34.02 6.61 19.09
C GLU A 926 -34.85 6.78 17.82
N LEU A 927 -34.28 7.36 16.76
CA LEU A 927 -34.94 7.51 15.47
C LEU A 927 -35.30 6.15 14.85
N ALA A 928 -34.41 5.17 14.89
CA ALA A 928 -34.69 3.81 14.43
C ALA A 928 -35.82 3.11 15.22
N LYS A 929 -36.03 3.46 16.49
CA LYS A 929 -37.14 2.93 17.27
C LYS A 929 -38.47 3.55 16.85
N LEU A 930 -38.45 4.84 16.52
CA LEU A 930 -39.62 5.64 16.15
C LEU A 930 -40.04 5.45 14.68
N TRP A 931 -39.12 5.12 13.77
CA TRP A 931 -39.37 5.00 12.33
C TRP A 931 -39.06 3.59 11.78
N LYS A 932 -40.10 2.78 11.52
CA LYS A 932 -39.98 1.34 11.18
C LYS A 932 -40.49 0.97 9.79
#